data_AF-A0A3P2RIU1-F1
#
_entry.id   AF-A0A3P2RIU1-F1
#
_cell.length_a   1.000
_cell.length_b   1.000
_cell.length_c   1.000
_cell.angle_alpha   90.00
_cell.angle_beta   90.00
_cell.angle_gamma   90.00
#
_symmetry.space_group_name_H-M   'P 1'
#
loop_
_entity.id
_entity.type
_entity.pdbx_description
1 polymer ?
#
loop_
_entity_poly.entity_id
_entity_poly.type
_entity_poly.pdbx_seq_one_letter_code
_entity_poly.pdbx_strand_id
1 'polypeptide(L)'
;MERYQFRATDDEKLFESSSRIQEIINNLDNQENNFNFLDAIEANNILELLENIDSNNQKYGQIVKKIKTKITGLLRSITNNDIQNAMIYFFKNESEIGQKFAQNYENKQIDRYTSTEFSTAFLQLFSQYHLERKFSGSDFEKMVIENEMKLYSFLKVERFIKIYREELRRLFLRDFKNVELAFANEVNGKEIYLLRLIVAREDLSEMIDEYLLSEKPNINYLSIIEDGINDSNLRINANQRRKATTRKSELEEEFIENGNGTVITHELEIGISLKSTPQKENENLWLIDTSYVADHHTKKDLFNFILGINKLYTANWIIALCSFPKKEIGILENLVGNREINNYQDGMEFIVKNRQMNLIFKLLDEFFSSKKFSNFEEIITYFFEEYAEENFGIDWLHLFLGNESIPVNARTYALSNAEEKIRREWNHYVENKEVDQELFGYTQTPEYPKLKSLLSDKYIYCEEKGTKIVNLLFGSAWLGMVNIDDGNLINEDNFERLINQNNNIKLEMFYPQVRDEIEFLLENEVISEDSEGYLYFSGKQLRKMLIFKLLYEQEVINYHAGIQRMEMHTWENQFKPLIKELMTEDIVFSESTLLSKPESDYLKYMMTDYFKNSRGLRNIYSHGGDIGESIEDYYTYVIVIMILIIKINEELIAASN
;
A
#
# COMPACT_ATOMS: atom_id res chain seq x y z
N MET A 1 30.36 -21.09 9.34
CA MET A 1 28.96 -21.56 9.22
C MET A 1 28.08 -20.50 9.86
N GLU A 2 27.11 -19.94 9.13
CA GLU A 2 26.28 -18.82 9.59
C GLU A 2 25.40 -19.20 10.79
N ARG A 3 25.21 -18.26 11.72
CA ARG A 3 24.33 -18.42 12.89
C ARG A 3 22.88 -18.19 12.46
N TYR A 4 21.95 -18.94 13.03
CA TYR A 4 20.58 -19.03 12.52
C TYR A 4 19.55 -18.57 13.56
N GLN A 5 18.58 -17.74 13.14
CA GLN A 5 17.41 -17.33 13.95
C GLN A 5 16.14 -17.91 13.32
N PHE A 6 15.35 -18.67 14.10
CA PHE A 6 14.11 -19.29 13.61
C PHE A 6 12.96 -18.27 13.57
N ARG A 7 12.21 -18.26 12.46
CA ARG A 7 10.94 -17.53 12.32
C ARG A 7 9.90 -18.43 11.60
N ALA A 8 9.08 -19.12 12.41
CA ALA A 8 7.81 -19.79 12.09
C ALA A 8 7.75 -21.27 11.55
N THR A 9 7.04 -22.08 12.35
CA THR A 9 6.02 -23.14 12.14
C THR A 9 6.22 -24.45 11.36
N ASP A 10 7.23 -24.66 10.52
CA ASP A 10 7.46 -25.98 9.89
C ASP A 10 8.72 -26.68 10.43
N ASP A 11 8.68 -27.02 11.73
CA ASP A 11 9.91 -27.12 12.54
C ASP A 11 10.57 -28.52 12.65
N GLU A 12 9.88 -29.64 12.39
CA GLU A 12 10.45 -30.97 12.72
C GLU A 12 11.50 -31.46 11.68
N LYS A 13 11.22 -31.31 10.39
CA LYS A 13 12.19 -31.67 9.32
C LYS A 13 13.41 -30.75 9.29
N LEU A 14 13.23 -29.47 9.65
CA LEU A 14 14.29 -28.47 9.67
C LEU A 14 15.24 -28.68 10.87
N PHE A 15 14.67 -29.07 12.02
CA PHE A 15 15.45 -29.43 13.20
C PHE A 15 16.36 -30.64 12.97
N GLU A 16 15.87 -31.69 12.30
CA GLU A 16 16.64 -32.91 12.06
C GLU A 16 17.70 -32.76 10.94
N SER A 17 17.48 -31.87 9.99
CA SER A 17 18.38 -31.64 8.85
C SER A 17 19.46 -30.57 9.08
N SER A 18 19.32 -29.74 10.12
CA SER A 18 20.29 -28.68 10.43
C SER A 18 21.56 -29.21 11.09
N SER A 19 22.67 -29.18 10.34
CA SER A 19 24.00 -29.53 10.84
C SER A 19 24.45 -28.65 12.02
N ARG A 20 24.04 -27.37 12.05
CA ARG A 20 24.36 -26.42 13.12
C ARG A 20 23.64 -26.72 14.43
N ILE A 21 22.37 -27.14 14.37
CA ILE A 21 21.63 -27.58 15.57
C ILE A 21 22.32 -28.79 16.20
N GLN A 22 22.70 -29.78 15.38
CA GLN A 22 23.39 -30.97 15.86
C GLN A 22 24.76 -30.61 16.47
N GLU A 23 25.48 -29.66 15.89
CA GLU A 23 26.73 -29.14 16.44
C GLU A 23 26.54 -28.51 17.83
N ILE A 24 25.53 -27.65 18.00
CA ILE A 24 25.23 -27.00 19.28
C ILE A 24 24.85 -28.05 20.33
N ILE A 25 23.99 -29.01 19.98
CA ILE A 25 23.56 -30.09 20.87
C ILE A 25 24.75 -30.96 21.29
N ASN A 26 25.62 -31.33 20.36
CA ASN A 26 26.83 -32.11 20.64
C ASN A 26 27.82 -31.32 21.53
N ASN A 27 27.88 -30.01 21.37
CA ASN A 27 28.73 -29.13 22.17
C ASN A 27 28.18 -28.86 23.59
N LEU A 28 26.91 -29.17 23.90
CA LEU A 28 26.36 -29.06 25.26
C LEU A 28 27.07 -29.99 26.26
N ASP A 29 27.62 -31.11 25.80
CA ASP A 29 28.29 -32.10 26.66
C ASP A 29 29.80 -31.81 26.83
N ASN A 30 30.38 -30.91 26.03
CA ASN A 30 31.79 -30.51 26.16
C ASN A 30 31.96 -29.53 27.33
N GLN A 31 32.88 -29.87 28.25
CA GLN A 31 33.26 -28.99 29.37
C GLN A 31 34.37 -27.98 29.00
N GLU A 32 35.09 -28.20 27.90
CA GLU A 32 36.20 -27.35 27.45
C GLU A 32 35.77 -26.14 26.59
N ASN A 33 34.51 -26.08 26.15
CA ASN A 33 34.03 -24.98 25.29
C ASN A 33 33.60 -23.75 26.12
N ASN A 34 34.07 -22.57 25.71
CA ASN A 34 33.69 -21.25 26.23
C ASN A 34 32.24 -20.90 25.85
N PHE A 35 31.27 -21.53 26.51
CA PHE A 35 29.83 -21.26 26.32
C PHE A 35 29.51 -19.81 26.69
N ASN A 36 29.16 -18.99 25.72
CA ASN A 36 29.02 -17.54 25.86
C ASN A 36 27.57 -17.05 25.67
N PHE A 37 27.37 -15.72 25.76
CA PHE A 37 26.04 -15.11 25.62
C PHE A 37 25.35 -15.44 24.30
N LEU A 38 26.09 -15.49 23.20
CA LEU A 38 25.50 -15.81 21.90
C LEU A 38 25.14 -17.29 21.80
N ASP A 39 25.98 -18.17 22.36
CA ASP A 39 25.66 -19.60 22.44
C ASP A 39 24.41 -19.82 23.31
N ALA A 40 24.25 -19.03 24.38
CA ALA A 40 23.06 -19.07 25.22
C ALA A 40 21.80 -18.56 24.50
N ILE A 41 21.92 -17.54 23.64
CA ILE A 41 20.82 -17.03 22.81
C ILE A 41 20.43 -18.08 21.76
N GLU A 42 21.40 -18.62 21.01
CA GLU A 42 21.16 -19.69 20.03
C GLU A 42 20.52 -20.92 20.69
N ALA A 43 21.03 -21.35 21.85
CA ALA A 43 20.48 -22.47 22.59
C ALA A 43 19.06 -22.18 23.13
N ASN A 44 18.76 -20.93 23.51
CA ASN A 44 17.41 -20.54 23.93
C ASN A 44 16.41 -20.57 22.76
N ASN A 45 16.81 -20.13 21.57
CA ASN A 45 15.98 -20.23 20.36
C ASN A 45 15.66 -21.70 20.02
N ILE A 46 16.64 -22.59 20.13
CA ILE A 46 16.45 -24.04 19.97
C ILE A 46 15.48 -24.59 21.02
N LEU A 47 15.56 -24.10 22.24
CA LEU A 47 14.67 -24.51 23.32
C LEU A 47 13.23 -24.09 23.06
N GLU A 48 12.99 -22.87 22.58
CA GLU A 48 11.64 -22.40 22.22
C GLU A 48 11.03 -23.26 21.10
N LEU A 49 11.84 -23.61 20.09
CA LEU A 49 11.43 -24.52 19.02
C LEU A 49 11.12 -25.94 19.54
N LEU A 50 11.96 -26.49 20.41
CA LEU A 50 11.76 -27.80 21.03
C LEU A 50 10.56 -27.84 22.00
N GLU A 51 10.18 -26.73 22.60
CA GLU A 51 8.97 -26.64 23.43
C GLU A 51 7.69 -26.64 22.59
N ASN A 52 7.76 -26.24 21.31
CA ASN A 52 6.64 -26.28 20.36
C ASN A 52 6.49 -27.65 19.67
N ILE A 53 7.60 -28.39 19.45
CA ILE A 53 7.59 -29.75 18.89
C ILE A 53 7.36 -30.77 20.03
N ASP A 54 6.09 -31.05 20.31
CA ASP A 54 5.56 -32.08 21.23
C ASP A 54 6.47 -32.50 22.43
N SER A 55 6.23 -31.82 23.55
CA SER A 55 6.87 -32.02 24.86
C SER A 55 6.92 -33.45 25.43
N ASN A 56 6.23 -34.43 24.83
CA ASN A 56 6.21 -35.83 25.26
C ASN A 56 7.28 -36.71 24.63
N ASN A 57 8.07 -36.21 23.67
CA ASN A 57 9.18 -36.97 23.10
C ASN A 57 10.35 -37.07 24.10
N GLN A 58 10.62 -38.30 24.58
CA GLN A 58 11.67 -38.59 25.58
C GLN A 58 13.08 -38.14 25.14
N LYS A 59 13.36 -38.10 23.82
CA LYS A 59 14.63 -37.65 23.25
C LYS A 59 14.81 -36.13 23.42
N TYR A 60 13.77 -35.34 23.13
CA TYR A 60 13.82 -33.87 23.25
C TYR A 60 13.80 -33.41 24.71
N GLY A 61 13.09 -34.12 25.60
CA GLY A 61 13.06 -33.77 27.03
C GLY A 61 14.44 -33.78 27.71
N GLN A 62 15.35 -34.67 27.31
CA GLN A 62 16.73 -34.67 27.84
C GLN A 62 17.55 -33.50 27.31
N ILE A 63 17.40 -33.17 26.03
CA ILE A 63 18.09 -32.06 25.37
C ILE A 63 17.64 -30.72 25.99
N VAL A 64 16.33 -30.52 26.16
CA VAL A 64 15.76 -29.33 26.83
C VAL A 64 16.36 -29.14 28.22
N LYS A 65 16.43 -30.22 29.03
CA LYS A 65 17.01 -30.15 30.38
C LYS A 65 18.49 -29.75 30.36
N LYS A 66 19.28 -30.28 29.42
CA LYS A 66 20.70 -29.92 29.25
C LYS A 66 20.87 -28.46 28.87
N ILE A 67 20.09 -27.97 27.89
CA ILE A 67 20.09 -26.57 27.45
C ILE A 67 19.78 -25.64 28.64
N LYS A 68 18.66 -25.88 29.35
CA LYS A 68 18.27 -25.08 30.53
C LYS A 68 19.39 -25.04 31.58
N THR A 69 20.06 -26.17 31.81
CA THR A 69 21.13 -26.28 32.79
C THR A 69 22.36 -25.45 32.39
N LYS A 70 22.79 -25.54 31.12
CA LYS A 70 23.94 -24.77 30.60
C LYS A 70 23.66 -23.26 30.60
N ILE A 71 22.50 -22.83 30.10
CA ILE A 71 22.09 -21.41 30.12
C ILE A 71 22.06 -20.89 31.57
N THR A 72 21.38 -21.62 32.47
CA THR A 72 21.29 -21.21 33.89
C THR A 72 22.68 -21.17 34.54
N GLY A 73 23.56 -22.13 34.22
CA GLY A 73 24.93 -22.17 34.72
C GLY A 73 25.72 -20.93 34.34
N LEU A 74 25.72 -20.58 33.05
CA LEU A 74 26.37 -19.38 32.53
C LEU A 74 25.81 -18.11 33.18
N LEU A 75 24.48 -17.92 33.14
CA LEU A 75 23.82 -16.71 33.63
C LEU A 75 23.91 -16.56 35.15
N ARG A 76 24.18 -17.64 35.90
CA ARG A 76 24.54 -17.55 37.32
C ARG A 76 25.95 -17.03 37.54
N SER A 77 26.92 -17.37 36.68
CA SER A 77 28.31 -16.91 36.82
C SER A 77 28.60 -15.53 36.25
N ILE A 78 27.74 -14.97 35.39
CA ILE A 78 27.98 -13.63 34.82
C ILE A 78 28.03 -12.54 35.90
N THR A 79 28.88 -11.56 35.66
CA THR A 79 29.04 -10.34 36.45
C THR A 79 28.31 -9.16 35.80
N ASN A 80 28.19 -8.04 36.53
CA ASN A 80 27.66 -6.79 35.98
C ASN A 80 28.48 -6.31 34.77
N ASN A 81 29.81 -6.44 34.81
CA ASN A 81 30.70 -6.09 33.71
C ASN A 81 30.44 -6.93 32.44
N ASP A 82 30.10 -8.21 32.61
CA ASP A 82 29.76 -9.07 31.47
C ASP A 82 28.45 -8.65 30.80
N ILE A 83 27.46 -8.26 31.60
CA ILE A 83 26.18 -7.69 31.12
C ILE A 83 26.44 -6.38 30.38
N GLN A 84 27.28 -5.50 30.93
CA GLN A 84 27.66 -4.25 30.27
C GLN A 84 28.30 -4.50 28.90
N ASN A 85 29.26 -5.42 28.82
CA ASN A 85 29.91 -5.73 27.55
C ASN A 85 28.93 -6.30 26.52
N ALA A 86 28.01 -7.17 26.95
CA ALA A 86 26.96 -7.70 26.07
C ALA A 86 26.03 -6.59 25.55
N MET A 87 25.62 -5.65 26.42
CA MET A 87 24.81 -4.50 26.02
C MET A 87 25.53 -3.60 25.00
N ILE A 88 26.83 -3.35 25.20
CA ILE A 88 27.65 -2.61 24.23
C ILE A 88 27.71 -3.34 22.89
N TYR A 89 27.89 -4.67 22.92
CA TYR A 89 27.97 -5.48 21.72
C TYR A 89 26.69 -5.45 20.89
N PHE A 90 25.51 -5.57 21.53
CA PHE A 90 24.23 -5.63 20.82
C PHE A 90 23.65 -4.26 20.46
N PHE A 91 23.96 -3.20 21.22
CA PHE A 91 23.21 -1.94 21.14
C PHE A 91 24.04 -0.68 20.86
N LYS A 92 25.38 -0.78 20.81
CA LYS A 92 26.24 0.37 20.47
C LYS A 92 26.63 0.34 18.99
N ASN A 93 26.37 1.45 18.29
CA ASN A 93 26.85 1.63 16.92
C ASN A 93 28.39 1.70 16.89
N GLU A 94 29.02 0.84 16.08
CA GLU A 94 30.46 0.82 15.72
C GLU A 94 31.44 1.29 16.82
N SER A 95 31.63 0.49 17.89
CA SER A 95 32.67 0.79 18.89
C SER A 95 33.86 -0.17 18.87
N GLU A 96 35.06 0.37 19.12
CA GLU A 96 36.32 -0.37 19.27
C GLU A 96 36.26 -1.42 20.40
N ILE A 97 35.44 -1.19 21.43
CA ILE A 97 35.16 -2.13 22.53
C ILE A 97 34.25 -3.27 22.05
N GLY A 98 33.22 -2.97 21.25
CA GLY A 98 32.39 -3.99 20.61
C GLY A 98 33.20 -4.90 19.69
N GLN A 99 34.14 -4.32 18.93
CA GLN A 99 35.09 -5.07 18.10
C GLN A 99 36.06 -5.92 18.94
N LYS A 100 36.60 -5.42 20.06
CA LYS A 100 37.45 -6.20 21.00
C LYS A 100 36.67 -7.29 21.73
N PHE A 101 35.41 -7.06 22.10
CA PHE A 101 34.55 -8.08 22.67
C PHE A 101 34.22 -9.16 21.62
N ALA A 102 33.92 -8.77 20.38
CA ALA A 102 33.75 -9.71 19.27
C ALA A 102 35.02 -10.55 19.00
N GLN A 103 36.21 -9.96 19.13
CA GLN A 103 37.50 -10.66 19.03
C GLN A 103 37.70 -11.70 20.15
N ASN A 104 37.17 -11.48 21.36
CA ASN A 104 37.23 -12.47 22.44
C ASN A 104 36.34 -13.71 22.20
N TYR A 105 35.46 -13.67 21.20
CA TYR A 105 34.63 -14.81 20.77
C TYR A 105 35.06 -15.39 19.41
N GLU A 106 36.35 -15.24 19.07
CA GLU A 106 36.97 -15.65 17.79
C GLU A 106 36.42 -16.98 17.23
N ASN A 107 35.48 -16.87 16.29
CA ASN A 107 35.26 -17.84 15.24
C ASN A 107 35.19 -17.04 13.94
N LYS A 108 36.30 -17.00 13.20
CA LYS A 108 36.61 -16.11 12.05
C LYS A 108 35.71 -16.29 10.80
N GLN A 109 34.53 -16.87 10.94
CA GLN A 109 33.58 -17.10 9.83
C GLN A 109 32.21 -16.46 10.03
N ILE A 110 31.99 -15.65 11.06
CA ILE A 110 30.64 -15.26 11.45
C ILE A 110 30.54 -13.76 11.69
N ASP A 111 29.54 -13.16 11.05
CA ASP A 111 28.87 -11.89 11.38
C ASP A 111 29.54 -10.56 11.05
N ARG A 112 29.51 -10.21 9.77
CA ARG A 112 29.44 -8.80 9.36
C ARG A 112 28.01 -8.22 9.39
N TYR A 113 26.96 -9.02 9.68
CA TYR A 113 25.57 -8.60 9.43
C TYR A 113 24.50 -8.89 10.53
N THR A 114 24.79 -9.44 11.71
CA THR A 114 23.74 -9.97 12.63
C THR A 114 23.63 -9.34 14.03
N SER A 115 24.39 -8.31 14.38
CA SER A 115 24.31 -7.71 15.73
C SER A 115 22.89 -7.21 16.08
N THR A 116 22.09 -6.87 15.07
CA THR A 116 20.69 -6.44 15.20
C THR A 116 19.71 -7.59 15.38
N GLU A 117 19.90 -8.76 14.74
CA GLU A 117 18.94 -9.88 14.77
C GLU A 117 18.83 -10.54 16.14
N PHE A 118 19.94 -10.64 16.87
CA PHE A 118 19.99 -11.27 18.20
C PHE A 118 19.72 -10.31 19.36
N SER A 119 19.62 -9.01 19.10
CA SER A 119 19.39 -7.98 20.11
C SER A 119 18.09 -8.18 20.90
N THR A 120 17.01 -8.55 20.20
CA THR A 120 15.70 -8.83 20.81
C THR A 120 15.75 -10.11 21.65
N ALA A 121 16.40 -11.15 21.14
CA ALA A 121 16.57 -12.42 21.85
C ALA A 121 17.43 -12.25 23.12
N PHE A 122 18.45 -11.39 23.08
CA PHE A 122 19.20 -11.01 24.26
C PHE A 122 18.31 -10.38 25.35
N LEU A 123 17.45 -9.41 25.01
CA LEU A 123 16.55 -8.77 25.98
C LEU A 123 15.50 -9.74 26.55
N GLN A 124 15.03 -10.69 25.75
CA GLN A 124 14.15 -11.77 26.21
C GLN A 124 14.85 -12.66 27.23
N LEU A 125 16.06 -13.15 26.90
CA LEU A 125 16.87 -13.98 27.78
C LEU A 125 17.22 -13.22 29.09
N PHE A 126 17.61 -11.95 28.97
CA PHE A 126 17.88 -11.08 30.10
C PHE A 126 16.71 -11.06 31.09
N SER A 127 15.50 -10.85 30.56
CA SER A 127 14.28 -10.74 31.35
C SER A 127 13.85 -12.08 31.94
N GLN A 128 14.00 -13.17 31.19
CA GLN A 128 13.63 -14.52 31.62
C GLN A 128 14.47 -15.02 32.80
N TYR A 129 15.75 -14.64 32.86
CA TYR A 129 16.71 -15.11 33.86
C TYR A 129 16.99 -14.10 34.98
N HIS A 130 16.18 -13.05 35.08
CA HIS A 130 16.23 -12.07 36.15
C HIS A 130 17.58 -11.36 36.32
N LEU A 131 18.21 -10.98 35.21
CA LEU A 131 19.54 -10.36 35.22
C LEU A 131 19.54 -8.95 35.83
N GLU A 132 18.38 -8.31 35.98
CA GLU A 132 18.21 -7.04 36.68
C GLU A 132 18.67 -7.07 38.14
N ARG A 133 18.73 -8.27 38.74
CA ARG A 133 19.26 -8.45 40.10
C ARG A 133 20.76 -8.17 40.19
N LYS A 134 21.47 -8.23 39.06
CA LYS A 134 22.91 -7.99 38.95
C LYS A 134 23.24 -6.69 38.22
N PHE A 135 22.29 -6.14 37.47
CA PHE A 135 22.45 -4.94 36.66
C PHE A 135 21.33 -3.95 37.01
N SER A 136 21.66 -2.94 37.81
CA SER A 136 20.64 -2.04 38.39
C SER A 136 20.05 -1.09 37.35
N GLY A 137 18.90 -0.47 37.68
CA GLY A 137 18.32 0.60 36.84
C GLY A 137 19.27 1.76 36.61
N SER A 138 20.05 2.15 37.63
CA SER A 138 21.08 3.17 37.48
C SER A 138 22.22 2.75 36.56
N ASP A 139 22.63 1.48 36.58
CA ASP A 139 23.66 0.98 35.66
C ASP A 139 23.14 0.99 34.22
N PHE A 140 21.87 0.59 34.02
CA PHE A 140 21.21 0.63 32.73
C PHE A 140 21.10 2.05 32.17
N GLU A 141 20.56 2.98 32.94
CA GLU A 141 20.37 4.38 32.51
C GLU A 141 21.73 5.02 32.17
N LYS A 142 22.74 4.82 33.03
CA LYS A 142 24.11 5.27 32.77
C LYS A 142 24.66 4.68 31.47
N MET A 143 24.49 3.37 31.27
CA MET A 143 24.97 2.67 30.09
C MET A 143 24.35 3.19 28.79
N VAL A 144 23.04 3.41 28.76
CA VAL A 144 22.35 3.95 27.58
C VAL A 144 22.89 5.33 27.22
N ILE A 145 23.09 6.18 28.23
CA ILE A 145 23.52 7.57 28.04
C ILE A 145 24.99 7.64 27.61
N GLU A 146 25.89 6.99 28.34
CA GLU A 146 27.35 7.06 28.08
C GLU A 146 27.76 6.40 26.78
N ASN A 147 26.95 5.47 26.26
CA ASN A 147 27.23 4.75 25.02
C ASN A 147 26.35 5.18 23.85
N GLU A 148 25.52 6.21 24.02
CA GLU A 148 24.61 6.71 22.98
C GLU A 148 23.74 5.62 22.35
N MET A 149 23.30 4.65 23.16
CA MET A 149 22.49 3.52 22.69
C MET A 149 21.12 4.03 22.25
N LYS A 150 20.62 3.51 21.13
CA LYS A 150 19.34 3.93 20.58
C LYS A 150 18.18 3.38 21.42
N LEU A 151 17.32 4.28 21.91
CA LEU A 151 16.24 3.94 22.83
C LEU A 151 15.24 2.92 22.23
N TYR A 152 14.96 3.04 20.92
CA TYR A 152 14.02 2.18 20.21
C TYR A 152 14.35 0.68 20.35
N SER A 153 15.63 0.34 20.52
CA SER A 153 16.09 -1.04 20.67
C SER A 153 15.57 -1.74 21.94
N PHE A 154 15.22 -0.96 22.97
CA PHE A 154 14.76 -1.48 24.26
C PHE A 154 13.24 -1.50 24.41
N LEU A 155 12.50 -0.99 23.42
CA LEU A 155 11.05 -0.78 23.49
C LEU A 155 10.22 -1.86 22.81
N LYS A 156 10.86 -2.99 22.43
CA LYS A 156 10.22 -4.12 21.73
C LYS A 156 9.84 -5.29 22.65
N VAL A 157 10.50 -5.46 23.80
CA VAL A 157 10.32 -6.62 24.69
C VAL A 157 9.57 -6.24 25.96
N GLU A 158 8.29 -6.63 26.06
CA GLU A 158 7.38 -6.24 27.16
C GLU A 158 7.95 -6.51 28.57
N ARG A 159 8.55 -7.69 28.80
CA ARG A 159 9.12 -8.05 30.10
C ARG A 159 10.27 -7.12 30.51
N PHE A 160 11.16 -6.82 29.57
CA PHE A 160 12.29 -5.93 29.80
C PHE A 160 11.80 -4.51 30.13
N ILE A 161 10.80 -4.03 29.39
CA ILE A 161 10.22 -2.70 29.60
C ILE A 161 9.59 -2.59 30.99
N LYS A 162 8.90 -3.63 31.46
CA LYS A 162 8.32 -3.64 32.81
C LYS A 162 9.38 -3.60 33.92
N ILE A 163 10.54 -4.23 33.70
CA ILE A 163 11.66 -4.22 34.64
C ILE A 163 12.26 -2.82 34.79
N TYR A 164 12.56 -2.16 33.66
CA TYR A 164 13.21 -0.84 33.62
C TYR A 164 12.24 0.29 33.28
N ARG A 165 10.98 0.18 33.72
CA ARG A 165 9.90 1.07 33.29
C ARG A 165 10.21 2.53 33.58
N GLU A 166 10.68 2.81 34.79
CA GLU A 166 10.93 4.18 35.25
C GLU A 166 12.18 4.77 34.57
N GLU A 167 13.22 3.96 34.37
CA GLU A 167 14.43 4.34 33.64
C GLU A 167 14.11 4.65 32.17
N LEU A 168 13.37 3.76 31.50
CA LEU A 168 12.96 3.95 30.11
C LEU A 168 12.05 5.17 29.96
N ARG A 169 11.14 5.42 30.91
CA ARG A 169 10.33 6.64 30.94
C ARG A 169 11.21 7.89 31.03
N ARG A 170 12.17 7.94 31.96
CA ARG A 170 13.10 9.08 32.07
C ARG A 170 13.93 9.28 30.81
N LEU A 171 14.46 8.20 30.24
CA LEU A 171 15.22 8.25 28.99
C LEU A 171 14.37 8.74 27.80
N PHE A 172 13.11 8.32 27.72
CA PHE A 172 12.17 8.74 26.67
C PHE A 172 11.83 10.24 26.78
N LEU A 173 11.43 10.70 27.97
CA LEU A 173 11.01 12.10 28.18
C LEU A 173 12.19 13.10 28.14
N ARG A 174 13.43 12.63 28.13
CA ARG A 174 14.62 13.48 28.09
C ARG A 174 14.81 14.21 26.75
N ASP A 175 14.29 13.65 25.67
CA ASP A 175 14.39 14.22 24.32
C ASP A 175 13.04 14.16 23.64
N PHE A 176 12.47 15.33 23.33
CA PHE A 176 11.18 15.45 22.64
C PHE A 176 11.16 14.68 21.31
N LYS A 177 12.32 14.49 20.64
CA LYS A 177 12.42 13.72 19.40
C LYS A 177 12.06 12.24 19.58
N ASN A 178 12.06 11.70 20.79
CA ASN A 178 11.60 10.34 21.01
C ASN A 178 10.10 10.16 20.69
N VAL A 179 9.32 11.25 20.58
CA VAL A 179 7.94 11.22 20.08
C VAL A 179 7.85 10.65 18.66
N GLU A 180 8.93 10.73 17.87
CA GLU A 180 9.01 10.12 16.54
C GLU A 180 8.81 8.60 16.57
N LEU A 181 9.13 7.93 17.68
CA LEU A 181 8.86 6.50 17.86
C LEU A 181 7.36 6.21 17.95
N ALA A 182 6.56 7.16 18.46
CA ALA A 182 5.11 7.03 18.48
C ALA A 182 4.53 7.19 17.07
N PHE A 183 5.09 8.10 16.26
CA PHE A 183 4.72 8.25 14.86
C PHE A 183 5.14 7.04 14.02
N ALA A 184 6.33 6.49 14.26
CA ALA A 184 6.83 5.31 13.55
C ALA A 184 5.92 4.08 13.71
N ASN A 185 5.31 3.87 14.87
CA ASN A 185 4.33 2.80 15.10
C ASN A 185 3.10 2.88 14.18
N GLU A 186 2.71 4.09 13.78
CA GLU A 186 1.53 4.33 12.95
C GLU A 186 1.83 4.17 11.45
N VAL A 187 3.08 4.41 11.05
CA VAL A 187 3.54 4.29 9.66
C VAL A 187 3.98 2.86 9.34
N ASN A 188 4.85 2.31 10.19
CA ASN A 188 5.53 1.04 9.97
C ASN A 188 4.90 -0.03 10.86
N GLY A 189 3.81 -0.66 10.40
CA GLY A 189 3.22 -1.83 11.08
C GLY A 189 4.17 -3.03 11.26
N LYS A 190 5.40 -2.96 10.73
CA LYS A 190 6.47 -3.96 10.88
C LYS A 190 7.26 -3.84 12.19
N GLU A 191 7.35 -2.65 12.80
CA GLU A 191 8.07 -2.45 14.06
C GLU A 191 7.16 -1.85 15.12
N ILE A 192 6.74 -2.65 16.11
CA ILE A 192 5.81 -2.22 17.16
C ILE A 192 6.59 -1.90 18.45
N TYR A 193 6.71 -0.61 18.77
CA TYR A 193 7.24 -0.11 20.02
C TYR A 193 6.14 -0.07 21.10
N LEU A 194 6.39 -0.67 22.28
CA LEU A 194 5.41 -0.79 23.36
C LEU A 194 5.36 0.46 24.27
N LEU A 195 5.22 1.64 23.68
CA LEU A 195 5.31 2.95 24.36
C LEU A 195 4.29 3.13 25.49
N ARG A 196 3.09 2.54 25.35
CA ARG A 196 2.02 2.56 26.36
C ARG A 196 2.45 2.06 27.75
N LEU A 197 3.52 1.28 27.80
CA LEU A 197 4.05 0.75 29.06
C LEU A 197 4.85 1.80 29.84
N ILE A 198 5.38 2.83 29.18
CA ILE A 198 6.30 3.80 29.79
C ILE A 198 5.78 5.25 29.80
N VAL A 199 4.94 5.62 28.83
CA VAL A 199 4.56 7.02 28.60
C VAL A 199 3.04 7.15 28.52
N ALA A 200 2.48 8.20 29.15
CA ALA A 200 1.05 8.50 29.10
C ALA A 200 0.71 9.38 27.89
N ARG A 201 -0.58 9.49 27.56
CA ARG A 201 -1.02 10.28 26.40
C ARG A 201 -0.72 11.76 26.59
N GLU A 202 -0.82 12.25 27.81
CA GLU A 202 -0.57 13.65 28.17
C GLU A 202 0.89 14.01 27.94
N ASP A 203 1.83 13.13 28.32
CA ASP A 203 3.26 13.33 28.08
C ASP A 203 3.56 13.42 26.57
N LEU A 204 2.96 12.53 25.77
CA LEU A 204 3.11 12.55 24.31
C LEU A 204 2.54 13.83 23.71
N SER A 205 1.39 14.31 24.20
CA SER A 205 0.82 15.57 23.75
C SER A 205 1.76 16.76 23.98
N GLU A 206 2.41 16.82 25.15
CA GLU A 206 3.39 17.87 25.45
C GLU A 206 4.63 17.76 24.54
N MET A 207 5.15 16.55 24.34
CA MET A 207 6.28 16.33 23.42
C MET A 207 5.96 16.69 21.97
N ILE A 208 4.71 16.47 21.50
CA ILE A 208 4.26 16.92 20.17
C ILE A 208 4.33 18.44 20.08
N ASP A 209 3.84 19.17 21.09
CA ASP A 209 3.88 20.62 21.09
C ASP A 209 5.33 21.16 21.08
N GLU A 210 6.25 20.52 21.81
CA GLU A 210 7.69 20.85 21.74
C GLU A 210 8.30 20.51 20.38
N TYR A 211 7.95 19.36 19.82
CA TYR A 211 8.42 18.90 18.51
C TYR A 211 8.00 19.86 17.39
N LEU A 212 6.77 20.38 17.42
CA LEU A 212 6.25 21.36 16.46
C LEU A 212 6.99 22.71 16.54
N LEU A 213 7.52 23.06 17.70
CA LEU A 213 8.32 24.27 17.91
C LEU A 213 9.81 24.06 17.58
N SER A 214 10.23 22.85 17.28
CA SER A 214 11.63 22.56 17.00
C SER A 214 12.10 23.18 15.67
N GLU A 215 13.41 23.45 15.57
CA GLU A 215 13.98 24.07 14.37
C GLU A 215 13.89 23.15 13.14
N LYS A 216 14.07 21.84 13.34
CA LYS A 216 14.17 20.85 12.26
C LYS A 216 13.31 19.61 12.55
N PRO A 217 11.98 19.73 12.66
CA PRO A 217 11.12 18.57 12.73
C PRO A 217 11.17 17.83 11.39
N ASN A 218 11.08 16.50 11.43
CA ASN A 218 10.90 15.70 10.24
C ASN A 218 9.54 16.01 9.60
N ILE A 219 9.56 16.50 8.36
CA ILE A 219 8.39 16.89 7.58
C ILE A 219 7.39 15.75 7.36
N ASN A 220 7.88 14.51 7.26
CA ASN A 220 7.04 13.34 7.10
C ASN A 220 6.18 13.11 8.35
N TYR A 221 6.70 13.40 9.54
CA TYR A 221 5.93 13.31 10.78
C TYR A 221 5.03 14.53 11.01
N LEU A 222 5.35 15.70 10.45
CA LEU A 222 4.40 16.82 10.45
C LEU A 222 3.12 16.47 9.68
N SER A 223 3.26 15.76 8.56
CA SER A 223 2.11 15.29 7.77
C SER A 223 1.20 14.36 8.59
N ILE A 224 1.79 13.47 9.39
CA ILE A 224 1.05 12.59 10.31
C ILE A 224 0.28 13.39 11.36
N ILE A 225 0.90 14.44 11.90
CA ILE A 225 0.26 15.31 12.89
C ILE A 225 -0.90 16.09 12.24
N GLU A 226 -0.71 16.58 11.01
CA GLU A 226 -1.73 17.25 10.22
C GLU A 226 -2.95 16.34 9.93
N ASP A 227 -2.72 15.07 9.59
CA ASP A 227 -3.78 14.09 9.30
C ASP A 227 -4.64 13.78 10.54
N GLY A 228 -4.07 13.90 11.74
CA GLY A 228 -4.83 13.86 13.00
C GLY A 228 -5.09 12.45 13.51
N ILE A 229 -4.03 11.72 13.85
CA ILE A 229 -4.12 10.38 14.46
C ILE A 229 -4.87 10.40 15.79
N ASN A 230 -5.81 9.47 15.92
CA ASN A 230 -6.54 9.19 17.15
C ASN A 230 -6.53 7.68 17.43
N ASP A 231 -5.40 7.15 17.90
CA ASP A 231 -5.27 5.78 18.40
C ASP A 231 -5.30 5.74 19.95
N SER A 232 -5.36 4.52 20.49
CA SER A 232 -5.22 4.13 21.87
C SER A 232 -4.03 4.77 22.63
N ASN A 233 -2.94 5.18 21.97
CA ASN A 233 -1.79 5.82 22.65
C ASN A 233 -1.45 7.23 22.17
N LEU A 234 -1.91 7.65 20.98
CA LEU A 234 -1.59 8.94 20.40
C LEU A 234 -2.90 9.65 20.02
N ARG A 235 -3.10 10.85 20.57
CA ARG A 235 -4.28 11.68 20.29
C ARG A 235 -3.83 13.07 19.87
N ILE A 236 -4.12 13.43 18.63
CA ILE A 236 -3.73 14.71 18.07
C ILE A 236 -4.93 15.64 18.07
N ASN A 237 -4.79 16.79 18.74
CA ASN A 237 -5.87 17.77 18.85
C ASN A 237 -5.87 18.75 17.66
N ALA A 238 -7.00 19.42 17.41
CA ALA A 238 -7.16 20.33 16.28
C ALA A 238 -6.14 21.48 16.26
N ASN A 239 -5.66 21.94 17.43
CA ASN A 239 -4.65 22.99 17.51
C ASN A 239 -3.27 22.48 17.08
N GLN A 240 -2.89 21.27 17.48
CA GLN A 240 -1.67 20.61 17.04
C GLN A 240 -1.69 20.36 15.52
N ARG A 241 -2.83 19.90 14.98
CA ARG A 241 -3.02 19.76 13.51
C ARG A 241 -2.74 21.07 12.78
N ARG A 242 -3.39 22.16 13.24
CA ARG A 242 -3.20 23.50 12.66
C ARG A 242 -1.73 23.96 12.73
N LYS A 243 -1.07 23.80 13.88
CA LYS A 243 0.34 24.14 14.05
C LYS A 243 1.24 23.32 13.11
N ALA A 244 0.96 22.03 12.95
CA ALA A 244 1.68 21.15 12.04
C ALA A 244 1.54 21.60 10.59
N THR A 245 0.31 21.89 10.13
CA THR A 245 0.04 22.44 8.79
C THR A 245 0.85 23.71 8.55
N THR A 246 0.78 24.69 9.47
CA THR A 246 1.55 25.93 9.34
C THR A 246 3.05 25.67 9.31
N ARG A 247 3.57 24.85 10.23
CA ARG A 247 5.01 24.56 10.33
C ARG A 247 5.55 23.82 9.11
N LYS A 248 4.74 22.92 8.54
CA LYS A 248 5.06 22.18 7.32
C LYS A 248 5.20 23.13 6.14
N SER A 249 4.21 24.01 5.91
CA SER A 249 4.27 25.01 4.83
C SER A 249 5.48 25.93 4.96
N GLU A 250 5.81 26.41 6.17
CA GLU A 250 7.01 27.22 6.42
C GLU A 250 8.30 26.49 6.00
N LEU A 251 8.42 25.20 6.36
CA LEU A 251 9.59 24.40 6.00
C LEU A 251 9.64 24.11 4.49
N GLU A 252 8.51 23.81 3.87
CA GLU A 252 8.43 23.61 2.41
C GLU A 252 8.86 24.87 1.64
N GLU A 253 8.39 26.04 2.06
CA GLU A 253 8.81 27.32 1.50
C GLU A 253 10.32 27.56 1.71
N GLU A 254 10.84 27.34 2.93
CA GLU A 254 12.27 27.45 3.22
C GLU A 254 13.12 26.49 2.36
N PHE A 255 12.65 25.25 2.17
CA PHE A 255 13.33 24.26 1.33
C PHE A 255 13.39 24.70 -0.13
N ILE A 256 12.29 25.27 -0.65
CA ILE A 256 12.20 25.81 -2.02
C ILE A 256 13.13 27.02 -2.17
N GLU A 257 13.06 27.99 -1.25
CA GLU A 257 13.85 29.23 -1.31
C GLU A 257 15.36 28.98 -1.20
N ASN A 258 15.76 28.05 -0.32
CA ASN A 258 17.18 27.74 -0.11
C ASN A 258 17.77 26.80 -1.17
N GLY A 259 16.96 26.27 -2.10
CA GLY A 259 17.41 25.31 -3.11
C GLY A 259 17.93 23.98 -2.52
N ASN A 260 17.61 23.68 -1.25
CA ASN A 260 18.07 22.50 -0.53
C ASN A 260 17.10 21.32 -0.74
N GLY A 261 16.85 20.94 -1.98
CA GLY A 261 15.94 19.85 -2.31
C GLY A 261 15.85 19.58 -3.81
N THR A 262 15.25 18.45 -4.18
CA THR A 262 14.86 18.22 -5.57
C THR A 262 13.40 18.65 -5.72
N VAL A 263 13.16 19.79 -6.37
CA VAL A 263 11.81 20.22 -6.74
C VAL A 263 11.48 19.58 -8.08
N ILE A 264 10.45 18.73 -8.10
CA ILE A 264 9.90 18.18 -9.34
C ILE A 264 8.74 19.09 -9.75
N THR A 265 8.99 19.96 -10.71
CA THR A 265 7.96 20.83 -11.29
C THR A 265 7.35 20.14 -12.50
N HIS A 266 6.03 19.94 -12.46
CA HIS A 266 5.26 19.53 -13.63
C HIS A 266 4.55 20.74 -14.22
N GLU A 267 4.92 21.12 -15.44
CA GLU A 267 4.19 22.10 -16.22
C GLU A 267 3.12 21.39 -17.05
N LEU A 268 1.87 21.79 -16.85
CA LEU A 268 0.73 21.23 -17.55
C LEU A 268 0.14 22.29 -18.47
N GLU A 269 0.17 22.02 -19.78
CA GLU A 269 -0.48 22.89 -20.77
C GLU A 269 -1.69 22.16 -21.35
N ILE A 270 -2.90 22.67 -21.12
CA ILE A 270 -4.12 22.19 -21.75
C ILE A 270 -4.70 23.31 -22.60
N GLY A 271 -5.01 23.00 -23.86
CA GLY A 271 -5.60 23.92 -24.80
C GLY A 271 -6.78 23.30 -25.55
N ILE A 272 -7.59 24.16 -26.14
CA ILE A 272 -8.67 23.76 -27.05
C ILE A 272 -8.16 23.91 -28.48
N SER A 273 -8.21 22.84 -29.27
CA SER A 273 -7.99 22.90 -30.70
C SER A 273 -9.33 23.03 -31.44
N LEU A 274 -9.37 23.99 -32.36
CA LEU A 274 -10.46 24.18 -33.32
C LEU A 274 -10.10 23.62 -34.70
N LYS A 275 -8.98 22.89 -34.82
CA LYS A 275 -8.52 22.28 -36.08
C LYS A 275 -8.15 20.81 -35.84
N SER A 276 -8.62 19.94 -36.71
CA SER A 276 -8.39 18.49 -36.69
C SER A 276 -6.96 18.04 -37.05
N THR A 277 -6.05 18.98 -37.36
CA THR A 277 -4.65 18.64 -37.66
C THR A 277 -3.86 18.49 -36.37
N PRO A 278 -3.17 17.35 -36.16
CA PRO A 278 -2.27 17.18 -35.03
C PRO A 278 -1.10 18.16 -35.18
N GLN A 279 -1.13 19.27 -34.45
CA GLN A 279 0.11 19.96 -34.11
C GLN A 279 0.92 18.97 -33.27
N LYS A 280 2.20 18.80 -33.59
CA LYS A 280 3.11 17.89 -32.87
C LYS A 280 2.83 18.00 -31.37
N GLU A 281 2.31 16.92 -30.79
CA GLU A 281 2.17 16.77 -29.36
C GLU A 281 3.57 16.96 -28.78
N ASN A 282 3.78 18.07 -28.09
CA ASN A 282 4.83 18.12 -27.09
C ASN A 282 4.31 17.27 -25.94
N GLU A 283 5.15 16.49 -25.25
CA GLU A 283 4.71 15.52 -24.23
C GLU A 283 3.83 16.16 -23.13
N ASN A 284 3.91 17.49 -22.95
CA ASN A 284 3.20 18.26 -21.94
C ASN A 284 1.97 19.07 -22.45
N LEU A 285 1.71 19.11 -23.77
CA LEU A 285 0.59 19.88 -24.35
C LEU A 285 -0.57 18.95 -24.74
N TRP A 286 -1.72 19.19 -24.13
CA TRP A 286 -2.94 18.43 -24.39
C TRP A 286 -3.95 19.31 -25.12
N LEU A 287 -4.31 18.91 -26.34
CA LEU A 287 -5.29 19.61 -27.15
C LEU A 287 -6.60 18.82 -27.19
N ILE A 288 -7.67 19.45 -26.72
CA ILE A 288 -9.02 18.92 -26.88
C ILE A 288 -9.53 19.35 -28.25
N ASP A 289 -9.72 18.39 -29.17
CA ASP A 289 -10.35 18.68 -30.45
C ASP A 289 -11.85 18.90 -30.26
N THR A 290 -12.25 20.17 -30.32
CA THR A 290 -13.66 20.58 -30.21
C THR A 290 -14.27 20.90 -31.57
N SER A 291 -13.56 20.63 -32.68
CA SER A 291 -14.05 20.96 -34.02
C SER A 291 -15.38 20.30 -34.34
N TYR A 292 -15.58 19.05 -33.91
CA TYR A 292 -16.85 18.34 -34.08
C TYR A 292 -17.99 19.03 -33.34
N VAL A 293 -17.81 19.33 -32.05
CA VAL A 293 -18.87 19.96 -31.23
C VAL A 293 -19.07 21.44 -31.53
N ALA A 294 -18.11 22.10 -32.17
CA ALA A 294 -18.31 23.45 -32.68
C ALA A 294 -19.43 23.48 -33.74
N ASP A 295 -19.55 22.43 -34.55
CA ASP A 295 -20.55 22.31 -35.62
C ASP A 295 -21.78 21.48 -35.18
N HIS A 296 -21.63 20.55 -34.21
CA HIS A 296 -22.69 19.66 -33.70
C HIS A 296 -22.81 19.76 -32.18
N HIS A 297 -23.80 20.51 -31.69
CA HIS A 297 -23.89 20.90 -30.28
C HIS A 297 -25.29 20.68 -29.69
N THR A 298 -26.03 19.69 -30.19
CA THR A 298 -27.23 19.25 -29.46
C THR A 298 -26.82 18.62 -28.13
N LYS A 299 -27.74 18.51 -27.16
CA LYS A 299 -27.44 17.84 -25.88
C LYS A 299 -26.89 16.42 -26.10
N LYS A 300 -27.41 15.70 -27.10
CA LYS A 300 -26.93 14.39 -27.52
C LYS A 300 -25.49 14.42 -28.04
N ASP A 301 -25.14 15.40 -28.88
CA ASP A 301 -23.79 15.53 -29.42
C ASP A 301 -22.78 15.85 -28.33
N LEU A 302 -23.13 16.77 -27.42
CA LEU A 302 -22.30 17.15 -26.27
C LEU A 302 -22.14 16.00 -25.29
N PHE A 303 -23.22 15.25 -25.02
CA PHE A 303 -23.17 14.04 -24.21
C PHE A 303 -22.21 13.01 -24.80
N ASN A 304 -22.38 12.66 -26.08
CA ASN A 304 -21.49 11.72 -26.78
C ASN A 304 -20.04 12.20 -26.82
N PHE A 305 -19.82 13.50 -26.97
CA PHE A 305 -18.49 14.09 -26.91
C PHE A 305 -17.83 13.89 -25.55
N ILE A 306 -18.57 14.10 -24.45
CA ILE A 306 -18.08 13.87 -23.08
C ILE A 306 -17.78 12.37 -22.85
N LEU A 307 -18.65 11.47 -23.31
CA LEU A 307 -18.41 10.03 -23.28
C LEU A 307 -17.11 9.64 -24.03
N GLY A 308 -16.79 10.40 -25.09
CA GLY A 308 -15.63 10.19 -25.94
C GLY A 308 -14.35 10.89 -25.48
N ILE A 309 -14.34 11.57 -24.32
CA ILE A 309 -13.13 12.22 -23.80
C ILE A 309 -12.04 11.15 -23.59
N ASN A 310 -11.04 11.20 -24.46
CA ASN A 310 -9.93 10.28 -24.45
C ASN A 310 -9.23 10.34 -23.08
N LYS A 311 -8.89 9.17 -22.52
CA LYS A 311 -8.22 9.00 -21.22
C LYS A 311 -9.09 9.18 -19.96
N LEU A 312 -10.42 9.28 -20.08
CA LEU A 312 -11.31 9.05 -18.94
C LEU A 312 -11.33 7.56 -18.53
N TYR A 313 -11.01 6.67 -19.48
CA TYR A 313 -10.95 5.21 -19.31
C TYR A 313 -9.59 4.64 -19.66
N THR A 314 -9.22 3.55 -19.01
CA THR A 314 -8.08 2.73 -19.41
C THR A 314 -8.44 1.86 -20.62
N ALA A 315 -7.44 1.19 -21.19
CA ALA A 315 -7.68 0.19 -22.23
C ALA A 315 -8.55 -0.99 -21.76
N ASN A 316 -8.72 -1.20 -20.45
CA ASN A 316 -9.58 -2.24 -19.87
C ASN A 316 -10.99 -1.69 -19.54
N TRP A 317 -11.33 -0.50 -20.05
CA TRP A 317 -12.63 0.15 -19.83
C TRP A 317 -13.03 0.30 -18.35
N ILE A 318 -12.04 0.59 -17.52
CA ILE A 318 -12.21 1.07 -16.15
C ILE A 318 -11.80 2.53 -16.07
N ILE A 319 -12.26 3.27 -15.06
CA ILE A 319 -11.92 4.69 -14.89
C ILE A 319 -10.40 4.87 -14.76
N ALA A 320 -9.80 5.70 -15.61
CA ALA A 320 -8.37 5.96 -15.60
C ALA A 320 -7.91 6.87 -14.45
N LEU A 321 -8.84 7.58 -13.81
CA LEU A 321 -8.58 8.49 -12.68
C LEU A 321 -8.28 7.75 -11.37
N CYS A 322 -8.63 6.47 -11.25
CA CYS A 322 -8.29 5.60 -10.12
C CYS A 322 -6.78 5.54 -9.90
N SER A 323 -6.31 5.39 -8.67
CA SER A 323 -4.88 5.16 -8.44
C SER A 323 -4.52 3.73 -8.79
N PHE A 324 -3.41 3.54 -9.50
CA PHE A 324 -2.89 2.22 -9.83
C PHE A 324 -1.45 2.07 -9.29
N PRO A 325 -1.26 1.85 -7.98
CA PRO A 325 0.04 1.98 -7.32
C PRO A 325 1.16 1.17 -7.96
N LYS A 326 0.88 -0.08 -8.34
CA LYS A 326 1.86 -1.00 -8.95
C LYS A 326 2.38 -0.55 -10.31
N LYS A 327 1.61 0.29 -11.02
CA LYS A 327 1.95 0.84 -12.34
C LYS A 327 2.48 2.27 -12.24
N GLU A 328 1.90 3.06 -11.36
CA GLU A 328 2.02 4.53 -11.36
C GLU A 328 3.06 5.05 -10.38
N ILE A 329 3.40 4.27 -9.35
CA ILE A 329 4.30 4.71 -8.30
C ILE A 329 5.68 4.11 -8.52
N GLY A 330 6.65 4.98 -8.81
CA GLY A 330 8.04 4.58 -9.02
C GLY A 330 8.73 4.10 -7.74
N ILE A 331 9.88 3.42 -7.89
CA ILE A 331 10.68 2.94 -6.74
C ILE A 331 11.11 4.09 -5.83
N LEU A 332 11.55 5.22 -6.39
CA LEU A 332 11.97 6.38 -5.61
C LEU A 332 10.78 7.00 -4.85
N GLU A 333 9.61 7.06 -5.46
CA GLU A 333 8.39 7.55 -4.83
C GLU A 333 7.86 6.59 -3.75
N ASN A 334 8.07 5.28 -3.92
CA ASN A 334 7.83 4.29 -2.88
C ASN A 334 8.78 4.47 -1.66
N LEU A 335 9.99 5.00 -1.87
CA LEU A 335 10.97 5.25 -0.80
C LEU A 335 10.78 6.61 -0.11
N VAL A 336 10.12 7.56 -0.79
CA VAL A 336 9.89 8.93 -0.30
C VAL A 336 8.43 9.06 0.16
N GLY A 337 8.24 9.07 1.48
CA GLY A 337 6.94 9.33 2.10
C GLY A 337 6.51 8.24 3.09
N ASN A 338 5.85 8.66 4.16
CA ASN A 338 5.25 7.74 5.12
C ASN A 338 3.86 7.33 4.61
N ARG A 339 3.71 6.10 4.10
CA ARG A 339 2.41 5.58 3.70
C ARG A 339 1.76 4.87 4.88
N GLU A 340 0.87 5.58 5.56
CA GLU A 340 0.08 4.98 6.61
C GLU A 340 -0.82 3.87 6.07
N ILE A 341 -1.08 2.85 6.89
CA ILE A 341 -1.83 1.63 6.51
C ILE A 341 -3.25 1.95 6.00
N ASN A 342 -3.84 3.08 6.44
CA ASN A 342 -5.21 3.47 6.11
C ASN A 342 -5.31 4.64 5.11
N ASN A 343 -4.21 4.98 4.43
CA ASN A 343 -4.24 5.96 3.36
C ASN A 343 -4.67 5.31 2.04
N TYR A 344 -5.42 6.06 1.23
CA TYR A 344 -5.56 5.75 -0.17
C TYR A 344 -4.19 5.86 -0.81
N GLN A 345 -3.72 4.78 -1.44
CA GLN A 345 -2.41 4.74 -2.04
C GLN A 345 -2.42 5.56 -3.32
N ASP A 346 -1.93 6.79 -3.27
CA ASP A 346 -1.76 7.67 -4.40
C ASP A 346 -0.28 7.99 -4.66
N GLY A 347 -0.04 8.58 -5.82
CA GLY A 347 1.26 9.08 -6.25
C GLY A 347 1.12 10.27 -7.19
N MET A 348 2.25 10.76 -7.68
CA MET A 348 2.34 11.94 -8.52
C MET A 348 1.51 11.80 -9.81
N GLU A 349 1.54 10.64 -10.44
CA GLU A 349 0.73 10.36 -11.64
C GLU A 349 -0.77 10.46 -11.33
N PHE A 350 -1.23 9.94 -10.19
CA PHE A 350 -2.61 10.06 -9.74
C PHE A 350 -3.01 11.53 -9.52
N ILE A 351 -2.16 12.31 -8.87
CA ILE A 351 -2.41 13.74 -8.64
C ILE A 351 -2.51 14.49 -9.98
N VAL A 352 -1.55 14.24 -10.87
CA VAL A 352 -1.46 14.91 -12.17
C VAL A 352 -2.68 14.60 -13.04
N LYS A 353 -3.09 13.34 -13.18
CA LYS A 353 -4.23 12.99 -14.03
C LYS A 353 -5.58 13.49 -13.50
N ASN A 354 -5.76 13.55 -12.18
CA ASN A 354 -6.97 14.13 -11.58
C ASN A 354 -7.03 15.65 -11.78
N ARG A 355 -5.92 16.36 -11.57
CA ARG A 355 -5.81 17.80 -11.87
C ARG A 355 -6.02 18.09 -13.35
N GLN A 356 -5.44 17.27 -14.23
CA GLN A 356 -5.66 17.33 -15.68
C GLN A 356 -7.14 17.23 -16.03
N MET A 357 -7.83 16.22 -15.52
CA MET A 357 -9.25 16.04 -15.82
C MET A 357 -10.11 17.20 -15.33
N ASN A 358 -9.81 17.73 -14.12
CA ASN A 358 -10.51 18.90 -13.60
C ASN A 358 -10.34 20.13 -14.53
N LEU A 359 -9.11 20.38 -15.00
CA LEU A 359 -8.81 21.46 -15.94
C LEU A 359 -9.47 21.25 -17.31
N ILE A 360 -9.54 20.02 -17.81
CA ILE A 360 -10.28 19.67 -19.04
C ILE A 360 -11.75 20.08 -18.89
N PHE A 361 -12.41 19.69 -17.80
CA PHE A 361 -13.81 20.03 -17.56
C PHE A 361 -14.02 21.53 -17.40
N LYS A 362 -13.09 22.23 -16.74
CA LYS A 362 -13.09 23.69 -16.66
C LYS A 362 -13.03 24.35 -18.03
N LEU A 363 -12.07 23.95 -18.87
CA LEU A 363 -11.91 24.53 -20.20
C LEU A 363 -13.12 24.23 -21.09
N LEU A 364 -13.71 23.05 -20.98
CA LEU A 364 -14.94 22.69 -21.68
C LEU A 364 -16.13 23.55 -21.23
N ASP A 365 -16.28 23.80 -19.93
CA ASP A 365 -17.31 24.69 -19.38
C ASP A 365 -17.16 26.10 -19.95
N GLU A 366 -15.96 26.67 -19.88
CA GLU A 366 -15.65 27.98 -20.44
C GLU A 366 -15.94 28.05 -21.95
N PHE A 367 -15.61 26.99 -22.68
CA PHE A 367 -15.91 26.88 -24.11
C PHE A 367 -17.42 26.82 -24.37
N PHE A 368 -18.16 25.96 -23.67
CA PHE A 368 -19.61 25.82 -23.80
C PHE A 368 -20.31 27.14 -23.47
N SER A 369 -19.94 27.80 -22.37
CA SER A 369 -20.48 29.11 -22.01
C SER A 369 -20.17 30.17 -23.08
N SER A 370 -18.94 30.20 -23.62
CA SER A 370 -18.55 31.17 -24.68
C SER A 370 -19.36 31.00 -25.96
N LYS A 371 -19.80 29.77 -26.25
CA LYS A 371 -20.60 29.41 -27.42
C LYS A 371 -22.11 29.38 -27.15
N LYS A 372 -22.52 29.54 -25.88
CA LYS A 372 -23.91 29.39 -25.41
C LYS A 372 -24.48 27.99 -25.71
N PHE A 373 -23.64 26.97 -25.56
CA PHE A 373 -24.06 25.57 -25.59
C PHE A 373 -24.64 25.15 -24.24
N SER A 374 -25.24 23.97 -24.19
CA SER A 374 -25.73 23.40 -22.93
C SER A 374 -24.60 23.19 -21.94
N ASN A 375 -24.84 23.56 -20.69
CA ASN A 375 -23.90 23.34 -19.59
C ASN A 375 -23.99 21.89 -19.08
N PHE A 376 -23.10 21.55 -18.14
CA PHE A 376 -23.03 20.19 -17.61
C PHE A 376 -24.30 19.74 -16.90
N GLU A 377 -24.99 20.62 -16.16
CA GLU A 377 -26.26 20.27 -15.53
C GLU A 377 -27.32 19.89 -16.56
N GLU A 378 -27.47 20.66 -17.64
CA GLU A 378 -28.41 20.34 -18.72
C GLU A 378 -28.07 19.02 -19.42
N ILE A 379 -26.77 18.71 -19.58
CA ILE A 379 -26.31 17.45 -20.18
C ILE A 379 -26.57 16.26 -19.25
N ILE A 380 -26.35 16.42 -17.93
CA ILE A 380 -26.67 15.39 -16.93
C ILE A 380 -28.17 15.13 -16.91
N THR A 381 -28.99 16.18 -16.85
CA THR A 381 -30.45 16.09 -16.90
C THR A 381 -30.92 15.39 -18.17
N TYR A 382 -30.34 15.71 -19.33
CA TYR A 382 -30.65 15.05 -20.61
C TYR A 382 -30.46 13.53 -20.56
N PHE A 383 -29.44 13.02 -19.87
CA PHE A 383 -29.25 11.57 -19.74
C PHE A 383 -30.45 10.88 -19.05
N PHE A 384 -30.88 11.43 -17.92
CA PHE A 384 -31.91 10.82 -17.07
C PHE A 384 -33.33 11.07 -17.58
N GLU A 385 -33.61 12.24 -18.19
CA GLU A 385 -34.98 12.62 -18.57
C GLU A 385 -35.33 12.34 -20.03
N GLU A 386 -34.34 12.25 -20.92
CA GLU A 386 -34.60 12.08 -22.36
C GLU A 386 -33.90 10.82 -22.88
N TYR A 387 -32.57 10.74 -22.74
CA TYR A 387 -31.77 9.67 -23.35
C TYR A 387 -32.15 8.27 -22.84
N ALA A 388 -32.30 8.09 -21.51
CA ALA A 388 -32.59 6.79 -20.94
C ALA A 388 -33.98 6.26 -21.30
N GLU A 389 -34.99 7.14 -21.36
CA GLU A 389 -36.33 6.78 -21.81
C GLU A 389 -36.31 6.43 -23.30
N GLU A 390 -35.70 7.27 -24.14
CA GLU A 390 -35.65 7.07 -25.59
C GLU A 390 -34.92 5.78 -26.01
N ASN A 391 -33.85 5.40 -25.31
CA ASN A 391 -32.98 4.30 -25.71
C ASN A 391 -33.22 3.00 -24.91
N PHE A 392 -33.75 3.09 -23.69
CA PHE A 392 -33.93 1.93 -22.80
C PHE A 392 -35.34 1.82 -22.19
N GLY A 393 -36.22 2.81 -22.42
CA GLY A 393 -37.56 2.82 -21.84
C GLY A 393 -37.59 2.97 -20.32
N ILE A 394 -36.57 3.62 -19.74
CA ILE A 394 -36.45 3.84 -18.29
C ILE A 394 -36.80 5.28 -17.97
N ASP A 395 -37.78 5.46 -17.08
CA ASP A 395 -38.18 6.76 -16.54
C ASP A 395 -37.53 6.97 -15.16
N TRP A 396 -36.48 7.79 -15.11
CA TRP A 396 -35.78 8.13 -13.87
C TRP A 396 -36.47 9.30 -13.15
N LEU A 397 -36.34 9.40 -11.82
CA LEU A 397 -36.96 10.52 -11.12
C LEU A 397 -36.19 11.82 -11.39
N HIS A 398 -36.92 12.87 -11.78
CA HIS A 398 -36.39 14.22 -12.08
C HIS A 398 -35.25 14.71 -11.17
N LEU A 399 -34.08 15.05 -11.73
CA LEU A 399 -32.94 15.57 -10.98
C LEU A 399 -33.02 17.08 -10.83
N PHE A 400 -33.04 17.57 -9.58
CA PHE A 400 -32.99 19.00 -9.29
C PHE A 400 -31.53 19.48 -9.32
N LEU A 401 -31.07 19.88 -10.50
CA LEU A 401 -29.77 20.50 -10.68
C LEU A 401 -29.90 22.03 -10.66
N GLY A 402 -28.88 22.70 -10.14
CA GLY A 402 -28.80 24.16 -10.15
C GLY A 402 -28.76 24.74 -11.57
N ASN A 403 -28.85 26.06 -11.69
CA ASN A 403 -28.61 26.75 -12.96
C ASN A 403 -27.52 27.83 -12.78
N GLU A 404 -27.07 28.43 -13.88
CA GLU A 404 -26.00 29.44 -13.86
C GLU A 404 -26.35 30.71 -13.07
N SER A 405 -27.62 30.93 -12.72
CA SER A 405 -28.04 32.11 -11.94
C SER A 405 -27.81 31.97 -10.44
N ILE A 406 -27.46 30.77 -9.94
CA ILE A 406 -27.14 30.54 -8.53
C ILE A 406 -25.63 30.35 -8.31
N PRO A 407 -25.10 30.72 -7.13
CA PRO A 407 -23.67 30.61 -6.81
C PRO A 407 -23.12 29.19 -6.94
N VAL A 408 -21.82 29.07 -7.22
CA VAL A 408 -21.14 27.78 -7.49
C VAL A 408 -21.32 26.81 -6.33
N ASN A 409 -21.19 27.27 -5.08
CA ASN A 409 -21.37 26.41 -3.90
C ASN A 409 -22.77 25.78 -3.81
N ALA A 410 -23.82 26.51 -4.20
CA ALA A 410 -25.19 26.01 -4.22
C ALA A 410 -25.39 24.99 -5.36
N ARG A 411 -24.75 25.20 -6.51
CA ARG A 411 -24.70 24.21 -7.60
C ARG A 411 -23.98 22.93 -7.17
N THR A 412 -22.82 23.07 -6.52
CA THR A 412 -22.07 21.95 -5.95
C THR A 412 -22.88 21.17 -4.92
N TYR A 413 -23.64 21.86 -4.06
CA TYR A 413 -24.57 21.23 -3.13
C TYR A 413 -25.68 20.44 -3.84
N ALA A 414 -26.25 20.99 -4.92
CA ALA A 414 -27.25 20.29 -5.72
C ALA A 414 -26.68 19.03 -6.39
N LEU A 415 -25.46 19.10 -6.94
CA LEU A 415 -24.76 17.94 -7.51
C LEU A 415 -24.47 16.87 -6.46
N SER A 416 -24.10 17.27 -5.23
CA SER A 416 -23.89 16.32 -4.12
C SER A 416 -25.16 15.52 -3.80
N ASN A 417 -26.31 16.19 -3.75
CA ASN A 417 -27.59 15.50 -3.55
C ASN A 417 -27.98 14.63 -4.76
N ALA A 418 -27.68 15.08 -5.98
CA ALA A 418 -27.95 14.34 -7.19
C ALA A 418 -27.14 13.04 -7.25
N GLU A 419 -25.85 13.06 -6.88
CA GLU A 419 -25.00 11.87 -6.79
C GLU A 419 -25.61 10.79 -5.87
N GLU A 420 -26.04 11.18 -4.67
CA GLU A 420 -26.68 10.27 -3.73
C GLU A 420 -27.99 9.70 -4.29
N LYS A 421 -28.81 10.56 -4.91
CA LYS A 421 -30.06 10.17 -5.57
C LYS A 421 -29.82 9.15 -6.69
N ILE A 422 -28.84 9.39 -7.57
CA ILE A 422 -28.49 8.51 -8.70
C ILE A 422 -28.10 7.12 -8.20
N ARG A 423 -27.23 7.02 -7.18
CA ARG A 423 -26.84 5.72 -6.61
C ARG A 423 -28.03 4.93 -6.08
N ARG A 424 -28.95 5.63 -5.39
CA ARG A 424 -30.14 5.01 -4.81
C ARG A 424 -31.10 4.53 -5.89
N GLU A 425 -31.34 5.33 -6.93
CA GLU A 425 -32.21 4.95 -8.06
C GLU A 425 -31.61 3.80 -8.84
N TRP A 426 -30.31 3.82 -9.12
CA TRP A 426 -29.65 2.73 -9.82
C TRP A 426 -29.82 1.40 -9.07
N ASN A 427 -29.54 1.38 -7.76
CA ASN A 427 -29.65 0.15 -6.99
C ASN A 427 -31.11 -0.35 -6.92
N HIS A 428 -32.07 0.57 -6.81
CA HIS A 428 -33.49 0.24 -6.87
C HIS A 428 -33.87 -0.36 -8.24
N TYR A 429 -33.39 0.22 -9.34
CA TYR A 429 -33.63 -0.26 -10.70
C TYR A 429 -33.04 -1.66 -10.93
N VAL A 430 -31.81 -1.93 -10.47
CA VAL A 430 -31.20 -3.25 -10.62
C VAL A 430 -32.05 -4.35 -9.95
N GLU A 431 -32.63 -4.04 -8.78
CA GLU A 431 -33.47 -4.94 -7.99
C GLU A 431 -34.88 -5.13 -8.58
N ASN A 432 -35.54 -4.05 -8.99
CA ASN A 432 -36.97 -4.05 -9.31
C ASN A 432 -37.26 -3.96 -10.82
N LYS A 433 -36.26 -3.65 -11.64
CA LYS A 433 -36.38 -3.38 -13.10
C LYS A 433 -37.25 -2.19 -13.48
N GLU A 434 -37.63 -1.39 -12.48
CA GLU A 434 -38.35 -0.13 -12.61
C GLU A 434 -37.90 0.83 -11.51
N VAL A 435 -38.22 2.12 -11.66
CA VAL A 435 -37.98 3.15 -10.66
C VAL A 435 -39.32 3.57 -10.07
N ASP A 436 -39.77 2.89 -9.03
CA ASP A 436 -41.02 3.19 -8.34
C ASP A 436 -40.81 4.33 -7.32
N GLN A 437 -41.49 5.46 -7.52
CA GLN A 437 -41.38 6.65 -6.67
C GLN A 437 -41.82 6.39 -5.21
N GLU A 438 -42.82 5.55 -4.97
CA GLU A 438 -43.30 5.21 -3.62
C GLU A 438 -42.29 4.33 -2.89
N LEU A 439 -41.70 3.34 -3.58
CA LEU A 439 -40.70 2.44 -3.00
C LEU A 439 -39.33 3.10 -2.86
N PHE A 440 -39.00 4.09 -3.69
CA PHE A 440 -37.74 4.83 -3.64
C PHE A 440 -37.49 5.49 -2.27
N GLY A 441 -38.55 6.00 -1.62
CA GLY A 441 -38.47 6.62 -0.30
C GLY A 441 -38.00 5.69 0.83
N TYR A 442 -38.09 4.38 0.63
CA TYR A 442 -37.66 3.35 1.58
C TYR A 442 -36.29 2.75 1.26
N THR A 443 -35.70 3.11 0.11
CA THR A 443 -34.41 2.56 -0.32
C THR A 443 -33.28 3.27 0.43
N GLN A 444 -32.37 2.50 1.02
CA GLN A 444 -31.15 3.06 1.60
C GLN A 444 -30.15 3.40 0.50
N THR A 445 -29.43 4.50 0.65
CA THR A 445 -28.33 4.85 -0.27
C THR A 445 -27.20 3.82 -0.12
N PRO A 446 -26.91 3.00 -1.14
CA PRO A 446 -25.83 2.03 -1.07
C PRO A 446 -24.46 2.73 -1.06
N GLU A 447 -23.50 2.16 -0.35
CA GLU A 447 -22.09 2.53 -0.48
C GLU A 447 -21.58 2.14 -1.88
N TYR A 448 -20.54 2.84 -2.38
CA TYR A 448 -19.98 2.58 -3.72
C TYR A 448 -19.66 1.09 -3.99
N PRO A 449 -19.00 0.33 -3.09
CA PRO A 449 -18.70 -1.08 -3.34
C PRO A 449 -19.93 -1.99 -3.37
N LYS A 450 -21.07 -1.51 -2.87
CA LYS A 450 -22.33 -2.27 -2.79
C LYS A 450 -23.30 -1.95 -3.92
N LEU A 451 -22.94 -1.04 -4.83
CA LEU A 451 -23.73 -0.75 -6.02
C LEU A 451 -23.78 -2.01 -6.90
N LYS A 452 -24.98 -2.57 -7.05
CA LYS A 452 -25.20 -3.81 -7.80
C LYS A 452 -25.01 -3.60 -9.30
N SER A 453 -24.60 -4.67 -10.00
CA SER A 453 -24.58 -4.73 -11.47
C SER A 453 -25.80 -5.48 -12.02
N LEU A 454 -26.22 -5.11 -13.23
CA LEU A 454 -27.07 -5.91 -14.12
C LEU A 454 -26.32 -7.08 -14.74
N LEU A 455 -24.99 -6.99 -14.83
CA LEU A 455 -24.14 -7.96 -15.51
C LEU A 455 -23.53 -8.93 -14.51
N SER A 456 -23.66 -10.23 -14.78
CA SER A 456 -22.95 -11.26 -14.02
C SER A 456 -21.46 -11.26 -14.39
N ASP A 457 -20.61 -11.56 -13.41
CA ASP A 457 -19.16 -11.71 -13.57
C ASP A 457 -18.46 -10.51 -14.20
N LYS A 458 -18.97 -9.29 -13.96
CA LYS A 458 -18.51 -8.08 -14.63
C LYS A 458 -17.03 -7.81 -14.40
N TYR A 459 -16.56 -7.99 -13.18
CA TYR A 459 -15.18 -7.68 -12.81
C TYR A 459 -14.45 -8.92 -12.32
N ILE A 460 -13.21 -9.10 -12.78
CA ILE A 460 -12.34 -10.22 -12.41
C ILE A 460 -11.17 -9.71 -11.58
N TYR A 461 -10.88 -10.39 -10.47
CA TYR A 461 -9.83 -10.06 -9.51
C TYR A 461 -8.94 -11.28 -9.22
N CYS A 462 -7.73 -11.05 -8.71
CA CYS A 462 -6.86 -12.13 -8.25
C CYS A 462 -7.36 -12.72 -6.93
N GLU A 463 -7.35 -14.05 -6.84
CA GLU A 463 -7.30 -14.77 -5.56
C GLU A 463 -5.91 -14.62 -4.92
N GLU A 464 -5.70 -15.16 -3.72
CA GLU A 464 -4.38 -15.17 -3.04
C GLU A 464 -3.30 -15.79 -3.94
N LYS A 465 -3.62 -16.94 -4.55
CA LYS A 465 -2.75 -17.64 -5.49
C LYS A 465 -2.43 -16.78 -6.72
N GLY A 466 -3.43 -16.16 -7.32
CA GLY A 466 -3.24 -15.23 -8.44
C GLY A 466 -2.40 -14.01 -8.06
N THR A 467 -2.59 -13.48 -6.86
CA THR A 467 -1.82 -12.36 -6.31
C THR A 467 -0.34 -12.71 -6.19
N LYS A 468 -0.03 -13.92 -5.70
CA LYS A 468 1.35 -14.44 -5.69
C LYS A 468 1.90 -14.51 -7.12
N ILE A 469 1.18 -15.12 -8.06
CA ILE A 469 1.62 -15.24 -9.47
C ILE A 469 1.94 -13.88 -10.08
N VAL A 470 1.04 -12.90 -10.01
CA VAL A 470 1.26 -11.58 -10.65
C VAL A 470 2.43 -10.83 -10.01
N ASN A 471 2.63 -10.95 -8.69
CA ASN A 471 3.76 -10.33 -8.01
C ASN A 471 5.08 -11.02 -8.35
N LEU A 472 5.08 -12.35 -8.51
CA LEU A 472 6.25 -13.09 -8.96
C LEU A 472 6.63 -12.71 -10.41
N LEU A 473 5.65 -12.48 -11.29
CA LEU A 473 5.93 -12.14 -12.69
C LEU A 473 6.42 -10.70 -12.90
N PHE A 474 5.80 -9.73 -12.21
CA PHE A 474 5.98 -8.30 -12.52
C PHE A 474 6.57 -7.48 -11.37
N GLY A 475 6.70 -8.06 -10.17
CA GLY A 475 7.31 -7.40 -9.02
C GLY A 475 8.83 -7.28 -9.16
N SER A 476 9.40 -6.29 -8.49
CA SER A 476 10.83 -5.98 -8.50
C SER A 476 11.67 -6.78 -7.49
N ALA A 477 11.03 -7.67 -6.70
CA ALA A 477 11.68 -8.40 -5.61
C ALA A 477 12.78 -9.39 -6.06
N TRP A 478 12.79 -9.77 -7.34
CA TRP A 478 13.76 -10.70 -7.95
C TRP A 478 15.08 -10.06 -8.36
N LEU A 479 15.14 -8.72 -8.41
CA LEU A 479 16.32 -7.99 -8.86
C LEU A 479 17.53 -8.35 -7.98
N GLY A 480 18.54 -8.99 -8.60
CA GLY A 480 19.77 -9.43 -7.93
C GLY A 480 19.78 -10.89 -7.46
N MET A 481 18.76 -11.70 -7.77
CA MET A 481 18.62 -13.09 -7.30
C MET A 481 18.98 -14.18 -8.34
N VAL A 482 19.60 -13.78 -9.45
CA VAL A 482 20.08 -14.68 -10.52
C VAL A 482 21.60 -14.61 -10.57
N ASN A 483 22.26 -15.76 -10.41
CA ASN A 483 23.70 -15.87 -10.61
C ASN A 483 23.94 -16.31 -12.05
N ILE A 484 24.31 -15.36 -12.89
CA ILE A 484 24.65 -15.61 -14.29
C ILE A 484 26.17 -15.69 -14.34
N ASP A 485 26.68 -16.85 -14.74
CA ASP A 485 28.12 -17.12 -14.80
C ASP A 485 28.87 -15.98 -15.53
N ASP A 486 30.05 -15.63 -15.02
CA ASP A 486 30.93 -14.51 -15.42
C ASP A 486 30.56 -13.09 -14.96
N GLY A 487 29.86 -12.94 -13.83
CA GLY A 487 29.81 -11.66 -13.11
C GLY A 487 29.06 -10.53 -13.82
N ASN A 488 28.33 -10.86 -14.90
CA ASN A 488 27.42 -9.95 -15.58
C ASN A 488 26.01 -10.17 -15.04
N LEU A 489 25.52 -9.22 -14.25
CA LEU A 489 24.11 -9.19 -13.84
C LEU A 489 23.26 -8.84 -15.07
N ILE A 490 22.32 -9.71 -15.46
CA ILE A 490 21.27 -9.31 -16.40
C ILE A 490 20.35 -8.35 -15.65
N ASN A 491 20.32 -7.10 -16.12
CA ASN A 491 19.52 -6.04 -15.52
C ASN A 491 18.18 -5.95 -16.24
N GLU A 492 17.22 -6.80 -15.84
CA GLU A 492 15.84 -6.76 -16.32
C GLU A 492 14.89 -6.36 -15.20
N ASP A 493 13.90 -5.54 -15.51
CA ASP A 493 13.02 -4.91 -14.51
C ASP A 493 12.13 -5.91 -13.74
N ASN A 494 11.87 -7.10 -14.31
CA ASN A 494 11.03 -8.14 -13.71
C ASN A 494 11.27 -9.53 -14.34
N PHE A 495 10.65 -10.57 -13.76
CA PHE A 495 10.80 -11.96 -14.18
C PHE A 495 10.27 -12.22 -15.60
N GLU A 496 9.13 -11.64 -15.97
CA GLU A 496 8.58 -11.78 -17.33
C GLU A 496 9.59 -11.33 -18.39
N ARG A 497 10.19 -10.15 -18.21
CA ARG A 497 11.21 -9.62 -19.11
C ARG A 497 12.49 -10.44 -19.09
N LEU A 498 12.92 -10.89 -17.91
CA LEU A 498 14.09 -11.75 -17.77
C LEU A 498 13.99 -12.98 -18.67
N ILE A 499 12.85 -13.67 -18.65
CA ILE A 499 12.65 -14.88 -19.45
C ILE A 499 12.40 -14.54 -20.93
N ASN A 500 11.58 -13.53 -21.24
CA ASN A 500 11.24 -13.22 -22.64
C ASN A 500 12.40 -12.61 -23.45
N GLN A 501 13.33 -11.90 -22.79
CA GLN A 501 14.47 -11.28 -23.48
C GLN A 501 15.71 -12.19 -23.51
N ASN A 502 15.72 -13.27 -22.71
CA ASN A 502 16.87 -14.17 -22.59
C ASN A 502 16.44 -15.63 -22.74
N ASN A 503 16.80 -16.24 -23.87
CA ASN A 503 16.40 -17.61 -24.19
C ASN A 503 17.24 -18.70 -23.47
N ASN A 504 18.16 -18.32 -22.60
CA ASN A 504 19.15 -19.24 -22.00
C ASN A 504 19.06 -19.30 -20.46
N ILE A 505 17.88 -19.03 -19.88
CA ILE A 505 17.70 -19.01 -18.43
C ILE A 505 17.22 -20.38 -17.94
N LYS A 506 17.96 -20.98 -16.99
CA LYS A 506 17.60 -22.25 -16.33
C LYS A 506 17.31 -22.06 -14.85
N LEU A 507 16.52 -22.95 -14.26
CA LEU A 507 16.19 -22.93 -12.82
C LEU A 507 17.45 -22.93 -11.93
N GLU A 508 18.49 -23.66 -12.33
CA GLU A 508 19.75 -23.77 -11.57
C GLU A 508 20.54 -22.44 -11.46
N MET A 509 20.28 -21.48 -12.36
CA MET A 509 20.93 -20.16 -12.35
C MET A 509 20.38 -19.25 -11.24
N PHE A 510 19.23 -19.61 -10.65
CA PHE A 510 18.65 -18.88 -9.53
C PHE A 510 19.21 -19.38 -8.20
N TYR A 511 19.32 -18.47 -7.22
CA TYR A 511 19.74 -18.85 -5.87
C TYR A 511 18.75 -19.83 -5.24
N PRO A 512 19.21 -20.76 -4.38
CA PRO A 512 18.34 -21.75 -3.76
C PRO A 512 17.11 -21.17 -3.06
N GLN A 513 17.21 -19.97 -2.48
CA GLN A 513 16.12 -19.33 -1.73
C GLN A 513 14.92 -18.93 -2.60
N VAL A 514 15.06 -18.81 -3.92
CA VAL A 514 13.97 -18.41 -4.84
C VAL A 514 13.53 -19.52 -5.79
N ARG A 515 14.17 -20.69 -5.75
CA ARG A 515 13.81 -21.80 -6.65
C ARG A 515 12.39 -22.28 -6.39
N ASP A 516 11.98 -22.36 -5.12
CA ASP A 516 10.62 -22.73 -4.71
C ASP A 516 9.56 -21.80 -5.32
N GLU A 517 9.88 -20.52 -5.55
CA GLU A 517 8.96 -19.58 -6.20
C GLU A 517 8.81 -19.84 -7.70
N ILE A 518 9.89 -20.27 -8.36
CA ILE A 518 9.89 -20.62 -9.78
C ILE A 518 9.22 -21.98 -10.00
N GLU A 519 9.50 -22.95 -9.12
CA GLU A 519 8.82 -24.23 -9.10
C GLU A 519 7.31 -24.04 -8.92
N PHE A 520 6.89 -23.13 -8.03
CA PHE A 520 5.48 -22.74 -7.91
C PHE A 520 4.90 -22.20 -9.22
N LEU A 521 5.65 -21.45 -10.04
CA LEU A 521 5.17 -20.98 -11.36
C LEU A 521 5.08 -22.13 -12.38
N LEU A 522 6.00 -23.11 -12.33
CA LEU A 522 5.97 -24.31 -13.17
C LEU A 522 4.78 -25.21 -12.82
N GLU A 523 4.57 -25.48 -11.53
CA GLU A 523 3.46 -26.31 -11.02
C GLU A 523 2.09 -25.76 -11.40
N ASN A 524 1.98 -24.43 -11.53
CA ASN A 524 0.74 -23.74 -11.90
C ASN A 524 0.65 -23.43 -13.40
N GLU A 525 1.48 -24.06 -14.22
CA GLU A 525 1.53 -23.89 -15.67
C GLU A 525 1.61 -22.42 -16.13
N VAL A 526 2.23 -21.55 -15.32
CA VAL A 526 2.46 -20.14 -15.66
C VAL A 526 3.65 -20.02 -16.60
N ILE A 527 4.69 -20.82 -16.35
CA ILE A 527 5.89 -20.96 -17.18
C ILE A 527 6.10 -22.44 -17.54
N SER A 528 6.95 -22.71 -18.53
CA SER A 528 7.34 -24.06 -18.93
C SER A 528 8.86 -24.21 -18.93
N GLU A 529 9.33 -25.44 -18.89
CA GLU A 529 10.73 -25.82 -19.06
C GLU A 529 10.85 -26.72 -20.30
N ASP A 530 11.84 -26.45 -21.15
CA ASP A 530 12.08 -27.27 -22.34
C ASP A 530 12.93 -28.51 -22.03
N SER A 531 13.21 -29.33 -23.05
CA SER A 531 13.99 -30.57 -22.87
C SER A 531 15.46 -30.33 -22.46
N GLU A 532 15.98 -29.12 -22.65
CA GLU A 532 17.35 -28.73 -22.28
C GLU A 532 17.42 -28.01 -20.93
N GLY A 533 16.26 -27.79 -20.28
CA GLY A 533 16.13 -27.15 -18.98
C GLY A 533 15.95 -25.63 -19.03
N TYR A 534 15.66 -25.06 -20.20
CA TYR A 534 15.45 -23.62 -20.34
C TYR A 534 13.99 -23.25 -20.05
N LEU A 535 13.81 -22.19 -19.27
CA LEU A 535 12.51 -21.64 -18.94
C LEU A 535 11.98 -20.81 -20.11
N TYR A 536 10.70 -20.98 -20.45
CA TYR A 536 10.04 -20.24 -21.52
C TYR A 536 8.53 -20.11 -21.28
N PHE A 537 7.89 -19.24 -22.07
CA PHE A 537 6.43 -19.14 -22.11
C PHE A 537 5.88 -19.76 -23.40
N SER A 538 4.99 -20.73 -23.27
CA SER A 538 4.20 -21.24 -24.40
C SER A 538 3.20 -20.19 -24.92
N GLY A 539 2.64 -20.41 -26.11
CA GLY A 539 1.63 -19.49 -26.67
C GLY A 539 0.38 -19.29 -25.79
N LYS A 540 -0.04 -20.33 -25.04
CA LYS A 540 -1.14 -20.21 -24.06
C LYS A 540 -0.70 -19.39 -22.84
N GLN A 541 0.51 -19.63 -22.34
CA GLN A 541 1.09 -18.89 -21.21
C GLN A 541 1.31 -17.40 -21.53
N LEU A 542 1.70 -17.06 -22.77
CA LEU A 542 1.77 -15.67 -23.23
C LEU A 542 0.40 -14.97 -23.23
N ARG A 543 -0.70 -15.70 -23.44
CA ARG A 543 -2.05 -15.14 -23.28
C ARG A 543 -2.43 -14.99 -21.81
N LYS A 544 -2.13 -15.99 -20.96
CA LYS A 544 -2.28 -15.87 -19.48
C LYS A 544 -1.49 -14.65 -18.98
N MET A 545 -0.30 -14.40 -19.53
CA MET A 545 0.55 -13.26 -19.20
C MET A 545 -0.14 -11.90 -19.40
N LEU A 546 -0.89 -11.73 -20.49
CA LEU A 546 -1.63 -10.48 -20.74
C LEU A 546 -2.74 -10.25 -19.71
N ILE A 547 -3.43 -11.31 -19.28
CA ILE A 547 -4.43 -11.26 -18.19
C ILE A 547 -3.74 -10.88 -16.89
N PHE A 548 -2.66 -11.57 -16.54
CA PHE A 548 -1.88 -11.32 -15.32
C PHE A 548 -1.32 -9.90 -15.28
N LYS A 549 -0.87 -9.37 -16.43
CA LYS A 549 -0.36 -8.00 -16.52
C LYS A 549 -1.43 -6.97 -16.21
N LEU A 550 -2.65 -7.14 -16.73
CA LEU A 550 -3.77 -6.26 -16.40
C LEU A 550 -4.14 -6.33 -14.92
N LEU A 551 -4.21 -7.54 -14.35
CA LEU A 551 -4.48 -7.73 -12.92
C LEU A 551 -3.35 -7.14 -12.04
N TYR A 552 -2.11 -7.14 -12.51
CA TYR A 552 -1.00 -6.48 -11.80
C TYR A 552 -1.09 -4.96 -11.88
N GLU A 553 -1.25 -4.43 -13.10
CA GLU A 553 -1.18 -2.99 -13.37
C GLU A 553 -2.43 -2.23 -12.96
N GLN A 554 -3.60 -2.86 -13.02
CA GLN A 554 -4.91 -2.22 -12.83
C GLN A 554 -5.77 -2.89 -11.76
N GLU A 555 -5.30 -3.99 -11.16
CA GLU A 555 -5.96 -4.75 -10.09
C GLU A 555 -7.28 -5.44 -10.48
N VAL A 556 -7.82 -5.16 -11.67
CA VAL A 556 -9.11 -5.67 -12.12
C VAL A 556 -9.15 -5.83 -13.64
N ILE A 557 -9.99 -6.74 -14.13
CA ILE A 557 -10.38 -6.85 -15.54
C ILE A 557 -11.87 -6.61 -15.70
N ASN A 558 -12.28 -5.77 -16.66
CA ASN A 558 -13.68 -5.68 -17.09
C ASN A 558 -13.98 -6.81 -18.08
N TYR A 559 -14.70 -7.84 -17.63
CA TYR A 559 -14.96 -9.06 -18.38
C TYR A 559 -15.79 -8.82 -19.64
N HIS A 560 -16.69 -7.84 -19.63
CA HIS A 560 -17.63 -7.57 -20.74
C HIS A 560 -17.09 -6.58 -21.76
N ALA A 561 -16.32 -5.58 -21.33
CA ALA A 561 -15.79 -4.56 -22.25
C ALA A 561 -14.58 -5.04 -23.07
N GLY A 562 -13.82 -6.01 -22.54
CA GLY A 562 -12.59 -6.49 -23.15
C GLY A 562 -11.46 -5.44 -23.13
N ILE A 563 -10.44 -5.67 -23.97
CA ILE A 563 -9.25 -4.82 -24.04
C ILE A 563 -9.32 -3.95 -25.30
N GLN A 564 -9.24 -2.64 -25.13
CA GLN A 564 -9.22 -1.67 -26.22
C GLN A 564 -8.12 -2.01 -27.23
N ARG A 565 -8.45 -1.92 -28.52
CA ARG A 565 -7.60 -2.34 -29.67
C ARG A 565 -7.44 -3.85 -29.86
N MET A 566 -8.04 -4.68 -29.00
CA MET A 566 -8.23 -6.10 -29.27
C MET A 566 -9.54 -6.30 -30.02
N GLU A 567 -9.53 -7.18 -31.02
CA GLU A 567 -10.77 -7.55 -31.69
C GLU A 567 -11.68 -8.33 -30.74
N MET A 568 -12.96 -7.96 -30.66
CA MET A 568 -13.91 -8.55 -29.72
C MET A 568 -14.00 -10.08 -29.87
N HIS A 569 -13.90 -10.60 -31.10
CA HIS A 569 -13.91 -12.05 -31.32
C HIS A 569 -12.69 -12.76 -30.71
N THR A 570 -11.54 -12.09 -30.58
CA THR A 570 -10.36 -12.62 -29.92
C THR A 570 -10.57 -12.65 -28.41
N TRP A 571 -11.14 -11.59 -27.84
CA TRP A 571 -11.52 -11.56 -26.43
C TRP A 571 -12.49 -12.70 -26.06
N GLU A 572 -13.58 -12.82 -26.81
CA GLU A 572 -14.62 -13.83 -26.60
C GLU A 572 -14.11 -15.26 -26.74
N ASN A 573 -13.33 -15.56 -27.79
CA ASN A 573 -12.96 -16.93 -28.13
C ASN A 573 -11.63 -17.40 -27.52
N GLN A 574 -10.76 -16.48 -27.07
CA GLN A 574 -9.42 -16.84 -26.57
C GLN A 574 -9.20 -16.45 -25.12
N PHE A 575 -9.68 -15.28 -24.68
CA PHE A 575 -9.39 -14.77 -23.34
C PHE A 575 -10.47 -15.15 -22.32
N LYS A 576 -11.76 -15.01 -22.65
CA LYS A 576 -12.84 -15.42 -21.74
C LYS A 576 -12.76 -16.90 -21.34
N PRO A 577 -12.49 -17.87 -22.25
CA PRO A 577 -12.30 -19.27 -21.85
C PRO A 577 -11.10 -19.47 -20.93
N LEU A 578 -10.02 -18.71 -21.15
CA LEU A 578 -8.83 -18.75 -20.32
C LEU A 578 -9.08 -18.18 -18.92
N ILE A 579 -9.85 -17.09 -18.81
CA ILE A 579 -10.29 -16.56 -17.52
C ILE A 579 -11.14 -17.59 -16.77
N LYS A 580 -12.06 -18.28 -17.45
CA LYS A 580 -12.85 -19.37 -16.83
C LYS A 580 -11.98 -20.52 -16.33
N GLU A 581 -10.95 -20.90 -17.08
CA GLU A 581 -9.94 -21.87 -16.62
C GLU A 581 -9.24 -21.37 -15.36
N LEU A 582 -8.78 -20.11 -15.33
CA LEU A 582 -8.14 -19.52 -14.16
C LEU A 582 -9.09 -19.44 -12.94
N MET A 583 -10.40 -19.28 -13.15
CA MET A 583 -11.39 -19.38 -12.08
C MET A 583 -11.48 -20.79 -11.52
N THR A 584 -11.47 -21.82 -12.38
CA THR A 584 -11.47 -23.21 -11.92
C THR A 584 -10.18 -23.64 -11.22
N GLU A 585 -9.08 -22.91 -11.45
CA GLU A 585 -7.77 -23.12 -10.83
C GLU A 585 -7.57 -22.31 -9.52
N ASP A 586 -8.62 -21.64 -9.03
CA ASP A 586 -8.61 -20.72 -7.88
C ASP A 586 -7.52 -19.63 -7.98
N ILE A 587 -7.26 -19.15 -9.20
CA ILE A 587 -6.30 -18.06 -9.47
C ILE A 587 -7.02 -16.71 -9.52
N VAL A 588 -8.24 -16.68 -10.04
CA VAL A 588 -9.06 -15.46 -10.12
C VAL A 588 -10.50 -15.73 -9.71
N PHE A 589 -11.20 -14.69 -9.27
CA PHE A 589 -12.63 -14.74 -8.98
C PHE A 589 -13.36 -13.56 -9.62
N SER A 590 -14.69 -13.63 -9.69
CA SER A 590 -15.54 -12.59 -10.25
C SER A 590 -16.41 -11.91 -9.19
N GLU A 591 -16.74 -10.64 -9.43
CA GLU A 591 -17.80 -9.93 -8.74
C GLU A 591 -18.74 -9.23 -9.73
N SER A 592 -19.97 -8.96 -9.29
CA SER A 592 -21.04 -8.36 -10.09
C SER A 592 -21.53 -7.04 -9.48
N THR A 593 -20.62 -6.07 -9.43
CA THR A 593 -20.86 -4.70 -8.93
C THR A 593 -20.83 -3.68 -10.07
N LEU A 594 -21.53 -2.55 -9.94
CA LEU A 594 -21.52 -1.49 -10.96
C LEU A 594 -20.11 -0.94 -11.18
N LEU A 595 -19.40 -0.75 -10.06
CA LEU A 595 -18.05 -0.21 -9.98
C LEU A 595 -17.10 -1.32 -9.56
N SER A 596 -15.93 -1.36 -10.18
CA SER A 596 -14.83 -2.21 -9.71
C SER A 596 -14.29 -1.70 -8.36
N LYS A 597 -13.47 -2.51 -7.70
CA LYS A 597 -12.82 -2.13 -6.46
C LYS A 597 -11.96 -0.84 -6.59
N PRO A 598 -11.08 -0.68 -7.61
CA PRO A 598 -10.35 0.57 -7.79
C PRO A 598 -11.27 1.78 -8.05
N GLU A 599 -12.36 1.60 -8.80
CA GLU A 599 -13.35 2.66 -9.07
C GLU A 599 -14.10 3.06 -7.78
N SER A 600 -14.49 2.08 -6.97
CA SER A 600 -15.15 2.31 -5.68
C SER A 600 -14.22 2.98 -4.67
N ASP A 601 -12.96 2.55 -4.61
CA ASP A 601 -11.95 3.15 -3.72
C ASP A 601 -11.65 4.59 -4.14
N TYR A 602 -11.54 4.86 -5.44
CA TYR A 602 -11.42 6.23 -5.96
C TYR A 602 -12.60 7.11 -5.54
N LEU A 603 -13.85 6.67 -5.75
CA LEU A 603 -15.02 7.48 -5.37
C LEU A 603 -15.14 7.66 -3.86
N LYS A 604 -14.77 6.65 -3.06
CA LYS A 604 -14.67 6.79 -1.59
C LYS A 604 -13.63 7.83 -1.21
N TYR A 605 -12.44 7.81 -1.81
CA TYR A 605 -11.38 8.80 -1.58
C TYR A 605 -11.85 10.23 -1.91
N MET A 606 -12.55 10.41 -3.03
CA MET A 606 -13.04 11.73 -3.43
C MET A 606 -14.20 12.21 -2.55
N MET A 607 -15.17 11.34 -2.25
CA MET A 607 -16.46 11.77 -1.70
C MET A 607 -16.62 11.54 -0.20
N THR A 608 -15.95 10.56 0.40
CA THR A 608 -16.16 10.14 1.81
C THR A 608 -14.91 10.33 2.66
N ASP A 609 -15.00 10.13 3.97
CA ASP A 609 -13.88 10.13 4.92
C ASP A 609 -13.31 8.73 5.18
N TYR A 610 -13.46 7.81 4.22
CA TYR A 610 -13.10 6.40 4.37
C TYR A 610 -11.58 6.18 4.58
N PHE A 611 -10.75 6.85 3.79
CA PHE A 611 -9.29 6.88 3.97
C PHE A 611 -8.88 8.11 4.77
N LYS A 612 -7.80 8.03 5.55
CA LYS A 612 -7.34 9.19 6.37
C LYS A 612 -7.00 10.43 5.52
N ASN A 613 -6.43 10.21 4.33
CA ASN A 613 -6.10 11.25 3.35
C ASN A 613 -7.24 11.53 2.34
N SER A 614 -8.48 11.10 2.60
CA SER A 614 -9.60 11.35 1.67
C SER A 614 -9.94 12.83 1.57
N ARG A 615 -10.44 13.26 0.41
CA ARG A 615 -10.98 14.62 0.23
C ARG A 615 -12.27 14.83 1.01
N GLY A 616 -13.10 13.79 1.15
CA GLY A 616 -14.31 13.84 1.97
C GLY A 616 -15.33 14.91 1.53
N LEU A 617 -15.46 15.16 0.22
CA LEU A 617 -16.30 16.26 -0.30
C LEU A 617 -17.76 16.19 0.14
N ARG A 618 -18.31 15.00 0.38
CA ARG A 618 -19.69 14.86 0.89
C ARG A 618 -19.81 15.45 2.29
N ASN A 619 -18.84 15.22 3.18
CA ASN A 619 -18.87 15.80 4.53
C ASN A 619 -18.79 17.32 4.51
N ILE A 620 -18.01 17.86 3.57
CA ILE A 620 -17.90 19.31 3.35
C ILE A 620 -19.27 19.88 2.99
N TYR A 621 -19.88 19.43 1.90
CA TYR A 621 -21.11 20.04 1.37
C TYR A 621 -22.41 19.58 2.06
N SER A 622 -22.47 18.39 2.67
CA SER A 622 -23.69 17.87 3.32
C SER A 622 -23.86 18.30 4.78
N HIS A 623 -22.80 18.73 5.49
CA HIS A 623 -22.86 19.02 6.94
C HIS A 623 -22.70 20.49 7.34
N GLY A 624 -22.90 21.43 6.40
CA GLY A 624 -23.08 22.84 6.71
C GLY A 624 -21.81 23.58 7.16
N GLY A 625 -20.64 23.17 6.65
CA GLY A 625 -19.43 23.97 6.79
C GLY A 625 -19.60 25.34 6.12
N ASP A 626 -18.98 26.38 6.69
CA ASP A 626 -18.89 27.70 6.05
C ASP A 626 -17.83 27.61 4.94
N ILE A 627 -18.25 27.20 3.74
CA ILE A 627 -17.34 26.84 2.65
C ILE A 627 -17.35 27.97 1.63
N GLY A 628 -16.15 28.51 1.37
CA GLY A 628 -15.92 29.43 0.25
C GLY A 628 -16.25 28.77 -1.09
N GLU A 629 -16.33 29.56 -2.16
CA GLU A 629 -16.55 29.01 -3.50
C GLU A 629 -15.31 28.23 -3.97
N SER A 630 -15.50 26.94 -4.27
CA SER A 630 -14.46 26.07 -4.84
C SER A 630 -14.94 25.54 -6.20
N ILE A 631 -14.40 26.12 -7.27
CA ILE A 631 -14.71 25.70 -8.63
C ILE A 631 -14.14 24.31 -8.95
N GLU A 632 -13.03 23.94 -8.29
CA GLU A 632 -12.44 22.61 -8.43
C GLU A 632 -13.38 21.52 -7.90
N ASP A 633 -14.02 21.76 -6.75
CA ASP A 633 -14.98 20.83 -6.15
C ASP A 633 -16.23 20.70 -7.03
N TYR A 634 -16.69 21.80 -7.62
CA TYR A 634 -17.78 21.78 -8.61
C TYR A 634 -17.48 20.82 -9.77
N TYR A 635 -16.34 20.99 -10.46
CA TYR A 635 -15.99 20.09 -11.57
C TYR A 635 -15.72 18.66 -11.12
N THR A 636 -15.21 18.48 -9.91
CA THR A 636 -15.03 17.13 -9.33
C THR A 636 -16.38 16.40 -9.18
N TYR A 637 -17.42 17.09 -8.69
CA TYR A 637 -18.76 16.50 -8.64
C TYR A 637 -19.34 16.21 -10.04
N VAL A 638 -19.14 17.12 -11.00
CA VAL A 638 -19.54 16.88 -12.40
C VAL A 638 -18.86 15.62 -12.95
N ILE A 639 -17.55 15.46 -12.77
CA ILE A 639 -16.78 14.29 -13.21
C ILE A 639 -17.31 13.00 -12.56
N VAL A 640 -17.61 13.01 -11.25
CA VAL A 640 -18.13 11.83 -10.56
C VAL A 640 -19.53 11.45 -11.06
N ILE A 641 -20.43 12.41 -11.29
CA ILE A 641 -21.74 12.11 -11.84
C ILE A 641 -21.60 11.57 -13.28
N MET A 642 -20.74 12.16 -14.10
CA MET A 642 -20.46 11.65 -15.45
C MET A 642 -19.93 10.22 -15.40
N ILE A 643 -19.00 9.92 -14.49
CA ILE A 643 -18.52 8.55 -14.25
C ILE A 643 -19.71 7.60 -13.98
N LEU A 644 -20.60 7.95 -13.05
CA LEU A 644 -21.76 7.11 -12.73
C LEU A 644 -22.67 6.91 -13.95
N ILE A 645 -22.96 7.99 -14.69
CA ILE A 645 -23.74 7.95 -15.93
C ILE A 645 -23.10 6.99 -16.94
N ILE A 646 -21.79 7.07 -17.15
CA ILE A 646 -21.11 6.19 -18.10
C ILE A 646 -21.21 4.72 -17.65
N LYS A 647 -20.97 4.44 -16.37
CA LYS A 647 -21.05 3.06 -15.85
C LYS A 647 -22.46 2.49 -15.93
N ILE A 648 -23.49 3.31 -15.68
CA ILE A 648 -24.90 2.96 -15.84
C ILE A 648 -25.20 2.68 -17.32
N ASN A 649 -24.82 3.60 -18.21
CA ASN A 649 -25.06 3.48 -19.64
C ASN A 649 -24.39 2.23 -20.24
N GLU A 650 -23.15 1.94 -19.83
CA GLU A 650 -22.42 0.72 -20.22
C GLU A 650 -23.24 -0.54 -19.91
N GLU A 651 -23.83 -0.61 -18.71
CA GLU A 651 -24.63 -1.78 -18.32
C GLU A 651 -25.98 -1.85 -19.03
N LEU A 652 -26.64 -0.71 -19.24
CA LEU A 652 -27.90 -0.66 -19.99
C LEU A 652 -27.70 -1.13 -21.43
N ILE A 653 -26.62 -0.70 -22.08
CA ILE A 653 -26.25 -1.15 -23.44
C ILE A 653 -25.93 -2.64 -23.43
N ALA A 654 -25.12 -3.12 -22.48
CA ALA A 654 -24.71 -4.52 -22.42
C ALA A 654 -25.87 -5.46 -22.09
N ALA A 655 -26.82 -5.05 -21.25
CA ALA A 655 -27.99 -5.85 -20.88
C ALA A 655 -29.11 -5.84 -21.94
N SER A 656 -29.10 -4.86 -22.85
CA SER A 656 -30.10 -4.75 -23.93
C SER A 656 -29.71 -5.51 -25.21
N ASN A 657 -28.46 -5.98 -25.31
CA ASN A 657 -27.95 -6.83 -26.39
C ASN A 657 -27.97 -8.31 -25.98
#